data_AF-A0A6N3GQ78-F1
#
_entry.id   AF-A0A6N3GQ78-F1
#
_cell.length_a   1.000
_cell.length_b   1.000
_cell.length_c   1.000
_cell.angle_alpha   90.00
_cell.angle_beta   90.00
_cell.angle_gamma   90.00
#
_symmetry.space_group_name_H-M   'P 1'
#
loop_
_entity.id
_entity.type
_entity.pdbx_description
1 polymer ?
#
loop_
_entity_poly.entity_id
_entity_poly.type
_entity_poly.pdbx_seq_one_letter_code
_entity_poly.pdbx_strand_id
1 'polypeptide(L)'
;MRKPASKFLSLFLVLAMVCSLFGAAFAAEEETATPYVIPDVDGKVVILHTNDTHGADLDEEGTSFGMAGVAQLKKDFEAAGADVLLVSAGDSIMGKPLVSADQGKSAIEFMNAAGYDAMTVGNHELDFGIDNLKALAKDADFPILCADMTTEADGKTVFDSNKIFEIGGVKVGVFGLATPETLTKADASKMPGITFPQTDKLYAVAQAQVDELNKAGADLIVCLGHLGIDDESIGNRSIDVCEHVDGIDLFIDGHSHSTTADIIAKVGDTNVVNGAKIVSTGTALANVGVVIYDQETGTLTDELVPAASYTKTDADVAKLVDDRNTAVDKVYGEKIATTEVDLNGSRSGGAATDPVTKAEMTFPEGEGVRTTETNLGDFAADAILWQARQTLGEENVDAALTNGGGIREALAKGDISKKSLLAVFPFGNTVATIDVTGAQLLEALEAATCTTPEAIGAFPQVSGLEFTLNTGVPYVNGTQYANSTYYAPANPGSRVTISTVNGEAFDPAATYTIATNDFTAKGGDTYGVFKTAGGWKDVGVSLEDALINYTTEELDGTITAEQYGEPAGRITIVDEPANYPADLETGSWYYNAAVYALDNGIMNGTNKGFEPTGTVTRATVYQTLYNMEGKPAVEKATVTGTEGEWYANAINWAASAGLFEGTEYGTDTVITRSGIATIIADYASYKGITVDTSGMAMKEAPDYDSIPAADLEGMTFCYYGKVMTGDQKGNLNPNGQLTRAEFAQVLKNFSILKPTYVETVVSIPVAAQDGIPAHEIPATLTLPVSASKDAKVPGVVMLHGTGSNRDEAGMGYALAAPRMAADGIATLRIDFMGNGDSTASYRDYNYTSAVIDAKAAADYLAGLETVDGGNLGVMGWSQGGTDALLAAEAHPDTFQAVVTWSGALELNGASLFAGTSFEDAYAQAKKEGFYTMTFDWREPLELGERWFQEVAETNILKVTADIKAPILAINGKDDTTVTPDNAEKIVKAAANADSQLLLVDNCDHTYNVFSGDFTALYQTVDATAAFFQAQLIPAAAQAAA
;
A
#
# COMPACT_ATOMS: atom_id res chain seq x y z
N MET A 1 -79.13 -14.43 0.19
CA MET A 1 -79.53 -13.03 -0.09
C MET A 1 -78.51 -12.10 0.56
N ARG A 2 -78.00 -11.14 -0.21
CA ARG A 2 -76.92 -10.20 0.12
C ARG A 2 -77.19 -9.39 1.40
N LYS A 3 -76.16 -9.12 2.21
CA LYS A 3 -75.80 -7.78 2.75
C LYS A 3 -74.43 -7.80 3.49
N PRO A 4 -73.75 -6.64 3.60
CA PRO A 4 -72.29 -6.52 3.60
C PRO A 4 -71.70 -6.25 4.99
N ALA A 5 -70.56 -6.85 5.32
CA ALA A 5 -69.82 -6.56 6.55
C ALA A 5 -68.39 -6.03 6.31
N SER A 6 -67.90 -5.96 5.07
CA SER A 6 -66.48 -5.65 4.80
C SER A 6 -66.13 -4.18 4.56
N LYS A 7 -67.09 -3.24 4.55
CA LYS A 7 -66.81 -1.81 4.30
C LYS A 7 -66.77 -0.92 5.55
N PHE A 8 -67.25 -1.39 6.70
CA PHE A 8 -67.23 -0.61 7.94
C PHE A 8 -65.93 -0.78 8.73
N LEU A 9 -65.27 -1.95 8.64
CA LEU A 9 -64.02 -2.20 9.37
C LEU A 9 -62.82 -1.47 8.72
N SER A 10 -62.78 -1.40 7.38
CA SER A 10 -61.74 -0.66 6.67
C SER A 10 -61.87 0.86 6.82
N LEU A 11 -63.09 1.40 6.96
CA LEU A 11 -63.29 2.83 7.19
C LEU A 11 -62.94 3.22 8.64
N PHE A 12 -63.16 2.32 9.61
CA PHE A 12 -62.78 2.56 11.01
C PHE A 12 -61.27 2.46 11.24
N LEU A 13 -60.57 1.57 10.53
CA LEU A 13 -59.11 1.49 10.56
C LEU A 13 -58.44 2.67 9.84
N VAL A 14 -58.99 3.14 8.72
CA VAL A 14 -58.47 4.34 8.05
C VAL A 14 -58.76 5.60 8.88
N LEU A 15 -59.91 5.71 9.53
CA LEU A 15 -60.20 6.86 10.41
C LEU A 15 -59.36 6.81 11.71
N ALA A 16 -59.05 5.62 12.25
CA ALA A 16 -58.13 5.47 13.38
C ALA A 16 -56.67 5.79 13.01
N MET A 17 -56.22 5.42 11.79
CA MET A 17 -54.89 5.80 11.29
C MET A 17 -54.80 7.28 10.94
N VAL A 18 -55.87 7.91 10.44
CA VAL A 18 -55.90 9.36 10.17
C VAL A 18 -56.01 10.16 11.47
N CYS A 19 -56.64 9.64 12.53
CA CYS A 19 -56.65 10.31 13.85
C CYS A 19 -55.37 10.09 14.67
N SER A 20 -54.54 9.08 14.38
CA SER A 20 -53.18 8.96 14.94
C SER A 20 -52.15 9.81 14.20
N LEU A 21 -52.47 10.31 13.00
CA LEU A 21 -51.63 11.23 12.21
C LEU A 21 -51.89 12.72 12.52
N PHE A 22 -52.77 13.03 13.48
CA PHE A 22 -53.05 14.40 13.96
C PHE A 22 -52.92 14.54 15.49
N GLY A 23 -52.17 13.65 16.14
CA GLY A 23 -51.76 13.80 17.53
C GLY A 23 -50.37 14.43 17.60
N ALA A 24 -50.30 15.63 18.17
CA ALA A 24 -49.09 16.41 18.46
C ALA A 24 -48.44 17.16 17.28
N ALA A 25 -49.22 18.02 16.60
CA ALA A 25 -48.68 19.34 16.29
C ALA A 25 -48.62 20.13 17.60
N PHE A 26 -47.62 19.84 18.44
CA PHE A 26 -47.17 20.84 19.39
C PHE A 26 -46.66 21.99 18.54
N ALA A 27 -47.29 23.16 18.67
CA ALA A 27 -46.54 24.38 18.50
C ALA A 27 -45.31 24.21 19.41
N ALA A 28 -44.12 24.12 18.82
CA ALA A 28 -42.91 24.39 19.57
C ALA A 28 -43.07 25.84 20.04
N GLU A 29 -43.59 26.02 21.26
CA GLU A 29 -43.12 27.11 22.09
C GLU A 29 -41.60 26.92 22.10
N GLU A 30 -40.84 27.92 21.64
CA GLU A 30 -39.43 28.04 21.96
C GLU A 30 -39.34 27.91 23.49
N GLU A 31 -39.05 26.71 23.98
CA GLU A 31 -38.70 26.48 25.37
C GLU A 31 -37.34 27.16 25.53
N THR A 32 -37.37 28.45 25.91
CA THR A 32 -36.16 29.18 26.27
C THR A 32 -35.43 28.35 27.32
N ALA A 33 -34.22 27.88 26.98
CA ALA A 33 -33.43 27.04 27.87
C ALA A 33 -33.32 27.70 29.25
N THR A 34 -33.43 26.88 30.30
CA THR A 34 -33.37 27.41 31.65
C THR A 34 -31.98 28.01 31.87
N PRO A 35 -31.84 29.30 32.26
CA PRO A 35 -30.53 29.91 32.42
C PRO A 35 -29.68 29.14 33.43
N TYR A 36 -28.42 28.89 33.09
CA TYR A 36 -27.48 28.21 33.95
C TYR A 36 -27.20 29.05 35.20
N VAL A 37 -27.23 28.39 36.36
CA VAL A 37 -26.98 29.01 37.66
C VAL A 37 -25.72 28.39 38.23
N ILE A 38 -24.71 29.22 38.50
CA ILE A 38 -23.47 28.78 39.15
C ILE A 38 -23.82 28.09 40.48
N PRO A 39 -23.40 26.82 40.70
CA PRO A 39 -23.65 26.10 41.95
C PRO A 39 -22.86 26.70 43.12
N ASP A 40 -23.14 26.24 44.35
CA ASP A 40 -22.38 26.65 45.53
C ASP A 40 -20.99 26.00 45.54
N VAL A 41 -19.98 26.81 45.27
CA VAL A 41 -18.59 26.42 45.03
C VAL A 41 -17.59 27.20 45.89
N ASP A 42 -18.05 27.94 46.90
CA ASP A 42 -17.19 28.75 47.77
C ASP A 42 -16.12 27.87 48.43
N GLY A 43 -14.84 28.19 48.17
CA GLY A 43 -13.68 27.44 48.66
C GLY A 43 -13.44 26.09 47.99
N LYS A 44 -14.11 25.78 46.87
CA LYS A 44 -13.87 24.55 46.08
C LYS A 44 -12.92 24.81 44.92
N VAL A 45 -12.30 23.74 44.43
CA VAL A 45 -11.54 23.76 43.17
C VAL A 45 -12.45 23.37 42.04
N VAL A 46 -12.51 24.20 40.99
CA VAL A 46 -13.30 23.95 39.78
C VAL A 46 -12.36 23.82 38.59
N ILE A 47 -12.51 22.76 37.82
CA ILE A 47 -11.81 22.56 36.55
C ILE A 47 -12.83 22.77 35.44
N LEU A 48 -12.71 23.90 34.76
CA LEU A 48 -13.40 24.15 33.51
C LEU A 48 -12.61 23.51 32.37
N HIS A 49 -13.28 22.85 31.44
CA HIS A 49 -12.61 22.25 30.31
C HIS A 49 -13.35 22.39 29.00
N THR A 50 -12.57 22.39 27.92
CA THR A 50 -13.02 22.38 26.53
C THR A 50 -12.22 21.33 25.74
N ASN A 51 -12.74 20.93 24.60
CA ASN A 51 -12.06 20.07 23.62
C ASN A 51 -12.64 20.37 22.23
N ASP A 52 -11.88 20.11 21.16
CA ASP A 52 -12.37 20.12 19.78
C ASP A 52 -13.11 21.43 19.42
N THR A 53 -12.55 22.58 19.82
CA THR A 53 -13.20 23.88 19.57
C THR A 53 -13.27 24.19 18.09
N HIS A 54 -12.32 23.65 17.30
CA HIS A 54 -12.26 23.77 15.85
C HIS A 54 -12.47 25.20 15.31
N GLY A 55 -11.97 26.21 16.01
CA GLY A 55 -12.11 27.61 15.61
C GLY A 55 -13.51 28.21 15.84
N ALA A 56 -14.39 27.55 16.60
CA ALA A 56 -15.70 28.07 17.01
C ALA A 56 -15.61 29.16 18.11
N ASP A 57 -14.55 29.96 18.09
CA ASP A 57 -14.23 30.99 19.08
C ASP A 57 -15.16 32.20 19.03
N LEU A 58 -15.87 32.40 17.91
CA LEU A 58 -16.92 33.40 17.80
C LEU A 58 -18.15 32.93 18.59
N ASP A 59 -18.65 33.81 19.46
CA ASP A 59 -19.90 33.58 20.19
C ASP A 59 -21.07 33.55 19.20
N GLU A 60 -21.88 32.49 19.30
CA GLU A 60 -23.06 32.29 18.47
C GLU A 60 -24.20 31.92 19.40
N GLU A 61 -25.00 32.92 19.81
CA GLU A 61 -26.05 32.78 20.82
C GLU A 61 -26.90 31.50 20.60
N GLY A 62 -26.95 30.65 21.63
CA GLY A 62 -27.69 29.39 21.59
C GLY A 62 -26.91 28.19 21.02
N THR A 63 -25.83 28.43 20.29
CA THR A 63 -25.14 27.42 19.47
C THR A 63 -23.69 27.18 19.91
N SER A 64 -22.94 28.24 20.18
CA SER A 64 -21.55 28.18 20.66
C SER A 64 -21.34 29.22 21.75
N PHE A 65 -20.61 28.87 22.81
CA PHE A 65 -20.15 29.85 23.81
C PHE A 65 -19.26 30.93 23.22
N GLY A 66 -18.53 30.59 22.16
CA GLY A 66 -17.33 31.30 21.76
C GLY A 66 -16.28 31.36 22.89
N MET A 67 -15.12 31.92 22.58
CA MET A 67 -14.07 32.07 23.57
C MET A 67 -14.42 33.15 24.62
N ALA A 68 -15.26 34.12 24.25
CA ALA A 68 -15.75 35.15 25.16
C ALA A 68 -16.72 34.62 26.22
N GLY A 69 -17.57 33.65 25.88
CA GLY A 69 -18.45 32.98 26.84
C GLY A 69 -17.66 32.12 27.82
N VAL A 70 -16.66 31.38 27.34
CA VAL A 70 -15.75 30.59 28.19
C VAL A 70 -15.05 31.49 29.21
N ALA A 71 -14.49 32.62 28.76
CA ALA A 71 -13.81 33.59 29.62
C ALA A 71 -14.75 34.16 30.71
N GLN A 72 -16.00 34.44 30.35
CA GLN A 72 -17.00 34.96 31.31
C GLN A 72 -17.46 33.88 32.30
N LEU A 73 -17.61 32.64 31.85
CA LEU A 73 -17.95 31.53 32.73
C LEU A 73 -16.87 31.31 33.79
N LYS A 74 -15.58 31.36 33.41
CA LYS A 74 -14.45 31.33 34.36
C LYS A 74 -14.59 32.43 35.42
N LYS A 75 -14.80 33.68 34.99
CA LYS A 75 -14.96 34.82 35.90
C LYS A 75 -16.17 34.69 36.83
N ASP A 76 -17.26 34.11 36.35
CA ASP A 76 -18.46 33.88 37.15
C ASP A 76 -18.23 32.82 38.25
N PHE A 77 -17.48 31.75 37.98
CA PHE A 77 -17.07 30.77 38.99
C PHE A 77 -16.09 31.35 40.01
N GLU A 78 -15.09 32.11 39.56
CA GLU A 78 -14.16 32.83 40.45
C GLU A 78 -14.90 33.82 41.35
N ALA A 79 -15.88 34.55 40.80
CA ALA A 79 -16.71 35.48 41.57
C ALA A 79 -17.63 34.77 42.58
N ALA A 80 -17.95 33.50 42.36
CA ALA A 80 -18.69 32.64 43.29
C ALA A 80 -17.81 32.04 44.40
N GLY A 81 -16.50 32.33 44.41
CA GLY A 81 -15.57 31.90 45.46
C GLY A 81 -14.81 30.61 45.15
N ALA A 82 -14.90 30.08 43.93
CA ALA A 82 -14.10 28.96 43.49
C ALA A 82 -12.68 29.39 43.10
N ASP A 83 -11.71 28.50 43.32
CA ASP A 83 -10.43 28.58 42.63
C ASP A 83 -10.53 27.75 41.32
N VAL A 84 -10.30 28.40 40.18
CA VAL A 84 -10.62 27.82 38.86
C VAL A 84 -9.36 27.51 38.04
N LEU A 85 -9.28 26.29 37.49
CA LEU A 85 -8.39 25.93 36.38
C LEU A 85 -9.21 25.84 35.10
N LEU A 86 -8.73 26.45 34.01
CA LEU A 86 -9.31 26.31 32.67
C LEU A 86 -8.36 25.53 31.77
N VAL A 87 -8.76 24.37 31.27
CA VAL A 87 -7.89 23.47 30.50
C VAL A 87 -8.51 23.05 29.16
N SER A 88 -7.67 22.75 28.17
CA SER A 88 -8.11 22.24 26.85
C SER A 88 -7.59 20.84 26.58
N ALA A 89 -8.46 19.97 26.06
CA ALA A 89 -8.10 18.65 25.58
C ALA A 89 -7.63 18.62 24.11
N GLY A 90 -7.34 19.77 23.48
CA GLY A 90 -6.76 19.81 22.12
C GLY A 90 -7.76 20.18 21.01
N ASP A 91 -7.28 20.16 19.77
CA ASP A 91 -7.98 20.47 18.52
C ASP A 91 -8.63 21.86 18.47
N SER A 92 -7.82 22.88 18.77
CA SER A 92 -8.25 24.28 18.85
C SER A 92 -7.79 25.13 17.67
N ILE A 93 -6.69 24.75 17.01
CA ILE A 93 -6.02 25.65 16.05
C ILE A 93 -6.52 25.52 14.60
N MET A 94 -7.42 24.57 14.34
CA MET A 94 -7.90 24.20 13.01
C MET A 94 -9.40 23.93 13.03
N GLY A 95 -10.13 24.49 12.06
CA GLY A 95 -11.50 24.13 11.68
C GLY A 95 -12.12 25.27 10.88
N LYS A 96 -12.66 26.27 11.57
CA LYS A 96 -13.22 27.47 10.93
C LYS A 96 -12.14 28.41 10.38
N PRO A 97 -12.42 29.16 9.28
CA PRO A 97 -11.51 30.15 8.70
C PRO A 97 -10.98 31.21 9.68
N LEU A 98 -11.67 31.43 10.80
CA LEU A 98 -11.28 32.38 11.84
C LEU A 98 -9.87 32.11 12.39
N VAL A 99 -9.51 30.83 12.55
CA VAL A 99 -8.22 30.41 13.14
C VAL A 99 -7.31 29.74 12.12
N SER A 100 -7.86 29.09 11.09
CA SER A 100 -7.04 28.41 10.08
C SER A 100 -6.35 29.38 9.13
N ALA A 101 -6.95 30.54 8.85
CA ALA A 101 -6.37 31.54 7.94
C ALA A 101 -5.03 32.13 8.43
N ASP A 102 -4.73 32.02 9.72
CA ASP A 102 -3.43 32.41 10.30
C ASP A 102 -2.72 31.27 11.04
N GLN A 103 -3.04 30.02 10.65
CA GLN A 103 -2.36 28.80 11.11
C GLN A 103 -2.38 28.62 12.63
N GLY A 104 -3.49 29.00 13.28
CA GLY A 104 -3.71 28.78 14.71
C GLY A 104 -3.32 29.93 15.61
N LYS A 105 -2.69 30.98 15.08
CA LYS A 105 -2.24 32.11 15.89
C LYS A 105 -3.39 32.81 16.60
N SER A 106 -4.53 32.98 15.92
CA SER A 106 -5.72 33.57 16.52
C SER A 106 -6.27 32.70 17.66
N ALA A 107 -6.29 31.37 17.50
CA ALA A 107 -6.77 30.46 18.54
C ALA A 107 -5.96 30.63 19.85
N ILE A 108 -4.63 30.63 19.77
CA ILE A 108 -3.77 30.85 20.94
C ILE A 108 -3.98 32.24 21.55
N GLU A 109 -4.14 33.28 20.73
CA GLU A 109 -4.43 34.64 21.22
C GLU A 109 -5.75 34.70 22.01
N PHE A 110 -6.79 34.03 21.53
CA PHE A 110 -8.09 33.97 22.21
C PHE A 110 -8.02 33.14 23.48
N MET A 111 -7.32 32.01 23.48
CA MET A 111 -7.12 31.17 24.67
C MET A 111 -6.31 31.90 25.76
N ASN A 112 -5.26 32.65 25.37
CA ASN A 112 -4.54 33.52 26.31
C ASN A 112 -5.48 34.55 26.94
N ALA A 113 -6.33 35.19 26.14
CA ALA A 113 -7.27 36.20 26.61
C ALA A 113 -8.37 35.62 27.52
N ALA A 114 -8.82 34.39 27.27
CA ALA A 114 -9.74 33.66 28.14
C ALA A 114 -9.09 33.14 29.43
N GLY A 115 -7.76 33.07 29.46
CA GLY A 115 -6.97 32.63 30.61
C GLY A 115 -6.94 31.13 30.78
N TYR A 116 -6.64 30.37 29.72
CA TYR A 116 -6.33 28.94 29.85
C TYR A 116 -5.07 28.74 30.70
N ASP A 117 -5.05 27.63 31.44
CA ASP A 117 -4.00 27.25 32.39
C ASP A 117 -3.15 26.08 31.87
N ALA A 118 -3.70 25.22 31.00
CA ALA A 118 -2.99 24.16 30.28
C ALA A 118 -3.77 23.67 29.06
N MET A 119 -3.07 23.04 28.12
CA MET A 119 -3.64 22.38 26.95
C MET A 119 -2.86 21.08 26.65
N THR A 120 -3.51 20.04 26.11
CA THR A 120 -2.81 18.90 25.47
C THR A 120 -2.78 19.05 23.94
N VAL A 121 -1.99 18.22 23.27
CA VAL A 121 -1.90 18.19 21.81
C VAL A 121 -2.99 17.27 21.26
N GLY A 122 -3.87 17.80 20.41
CA GLY A 122 -4.73 17.02 19.52
C GLY A 122 -4.06 16.77 18.17
N ASN A 123 -4.66 15.92 17.33
CA ASN A 123 -4.07 15.62 16.02
C ASN A 123 -4.03 16.86 15.12
N HIS A 124 -5.05 17.73 15.20
CA HIS A 124 -5.13 18.92 14.35
C HIS A 124 -4.19 20.05 14.80
N GLU A 125 -3.55 19.93 15.97
CA GLU A 125 -2.44 20.82 16.34
C GLU A 125 -1.20 20.65 15.44
N LEU A 126 -1.10 19.55 14.70
CA LEU A 126 0.02 19.25 13.80
C LEU A 126 -0.28 19.43 12.32
N ASP A 127 -1.47 19.90 11.95
CA ASP A 127 -1.86 20.13 10.54
C ASP A 127 -0.96 21.15 9.83
N PHE A 128 -0.48 22.15 10.57
CA PHE A 128 0.46 23.16 10.09
C PHE A 128 1.93 22.79 10.37
N GLY A 129 2.17 21.58 10.86
CA GLY A 129 3.48 21.00 11.12
C GLY A 129 4.07 21.30 12.50
N ILE A 130 5.05 20.46 12.88
CA ILE A 130 5.61 20.47 14.24
C ILE A 130 6.32 21.78 14.60
N ASP A 131 6.90 22.45 13.61
CA ASP A 131 7.58 23.73 13.82
C ASP A 131 6.60 24.88 14.08
N ASN A 132 5.42 24.85 13.44
CA ASN A 132 4.35 25.80 13.73
C ASN A 132 3.85 25.61 15.17
N LEU A 133 3.55 24.37 15.57
CA LEU A 133 3.07 24.09 16.92
C LEU A 133 4.10 24.51 17.98
N LYS A 134 5.40 24.28 17.76
CA LYS A 134 6.47 24.78 18.65
C LYS A 134 6.57 26.30 18.70
N ALA A 135 6.17 27.00 17.65
CA ALA A 135 6.11 28.46 17.65
C ALA A 135 4.90 28.95 18.44
N LEU A 136 3.72 28.38 18.17
CA LEU A 136 2.49 28.65 18.93
C LEU A 136 2.63 28.37 20.43
N ALA A 137 3.30 27.28 20.80
CA ALA A 137 3.60 26.95 22.20
C ALA A 137 4.44 28.01 22.93
N LYS A 138 5.20 28.85 22.20
CA LYS A 138 5.96 29.97 22.79
C LYS A 138 5.12 31.24 22.94
N ASP A 139 4.09 31.36 22.11
CA ASP A 139 3.14 32.48 22.14
C ASP A 139 2.01 32.23 23.16
N ALA A 140 1.80 30.98 23.58
CA ALA A 140 0.86 30.61 24.62
C ALA A 140 1.35 31.06 26.02
N ASP A 141 0.45 31.66 26.80
CA ASP A 141 0.69 32.03 28.21
C ASP A 141 0.56 30.83 29.17
N PHE A 142 0.18 29.67 28.62
CA PHE A 142 0.00 28.39 29.30
C PHE A 142 0.87 27.29 28.66
N PRO A 143 1.26 26.25 29.42
CA PRO A 143 1.97 25.11 28.86
C PRO A 143 1.06 24.25 27.98
N ILE A 144 1.63 23.80 26.85
CA ILE A 144 1.14 22.65 26.12
C ILE A 144 1.82 21.41 26.71
N LEU A 145 1.04 20.44 27.18
CA LEU A 145 1.50 19.22 27.85
C LEU A 145 1.28 18.01 26.94
N CYS A 146 2.29 17.15 26.77
CA CYS A 146 2.16 15.91 25.99
C CYS A 146 3.28 14.93 26.36
N ALA A 147 2.92 13.85 27.07
CA ALA A 147 3.87 12.88 27.61
C ALA A 147 4.28 11.80 26.61
N ASP A 148 3.49 11.58 25.57
CA ASP A 148 3.58 10.47 24.63
C ASP A 148 4.06 10.87 23.23
N MET A 149 4.15 12.16 22.91
CA MET A 149 4.80 12.64 21.69
C MET A 149 6.32 12.74 21.87
N THR A 150 7.06 11.85 21.20
CA THR A 150 8.53 11.76 21.33
C THR A 150 9.25 11.85 19.98
N THR A 151 10.55 12.18 20.01
CA THR A 151 11.38 12.14 18.79
C THR A 151 12.09 10.79 18.63
N GLU A 152 12.12 10.24 17.43
CA GLU A 152 12.83 8.98 17.12
C GLU A 152 14.34 9.08 17.40
N ALA A 153 14.90 10.29 17.25
CA ALA A 153 16.34 10.52 17.36
C ALA A 153 16.89 10.27 18.78
N ASP A 154 16.11 10.59 19.81
CA ASP A 154 16.57 10.49 21.20
C ASP A 154 15.54 10.00 22.21
N GLY A 155 14.31 9.73 21.78
CA GLY A 155 13.20 9.26 22.61
C GLY A 155 12.68 10.30 23.62
N LYS A 156 13.09 11.58 23.51
CA LYS A 156 12.61 12.63 24.43
C LYS A 156 11.26 13.17 23.99
N THR A 157 10.48 13.59 24.99
CA THR A 157 9.21 14.29 24.75
C THR A 157 9.46 15.63 24.07
N VAL A 158 8.54 15.99 23.16
CA VAL A 158 8.63 17.26 22.42
C VAL A 158 8.17 18.43 23.28
N PHE A 159 7.15 18.22 24.10
CA PHE A 159 6.62 19.17 25.08
C PHE A 159 6.83 18.65 26.50
N ASP A 160 6.51 19.49 27.48
CA ASP A 160 6.52 19.08 28.89
C ASP A 160 5.47 17.98 29.10
N SER A 161 5.80 16.94 29.87
CA SER A 161 4.89 15.80 30.05
C SER A 161 3.74 16.11 31.02
N ASN A 162 4.07 16.81 32.12
CA ASN A 162 3.15 17.12 33.21
C ASN A 162 3.47 18.45 33.90
N LYS A 163 2.54 18.95 34.72
CA LYS A 163 2.69 20.10 35.60
C LYS A 163 1.81 19.98 36.84
N ILE A 164 2.31 20.43 37.99
CA ILE A 164 1.52 20.57 39.23
C ILE A 164 1.06 22.02 39.38
N PHE A 165 -0.25 22.20 39.57
CA PHE A 165 -0.89 23.46 39.93
C PHE A 165 -1.24 23.42 41.42
N GLU A 166 -0.78 24.42 42.18
CA GLU A 166 -1.18 24.61 43.58
C GLU A 166 -2.35 25.60 43.61
N ILE A 167 -3.58 25.09 43.76
CA ILE A 167 -4.80 25.87 43.66
C ILE A 167 -5.77 25.51 44.78
N GLY A 168 -6.33 26.51 45.49
CA GLY A 168 -7.20 26.28 46.64
C GLY A 168 -6.60 25.42 47.76
N GLY A 169 -5.26 25.33 47.85
CA GLY A 169 -4.57 24.43 48.79
C GLY A 169 -4.46 22.97 48.34
N VAL A 170 -4.89 22.65 47.13
CA VAL A 170 -4.79 21.32 46.47
C VAL A 170 -3.70 21.33 45.42
N LYS A 171 -2.94 20.23 45.35
CA LYS A 171 -1.97 19.98 44.29
C LYS A 171 -2.61 19.18 43.16
N VAL A 172 -3.04 19.88 42.12
CA VAL A 172 -3.59 19.25 40.91
C VAL A 172 -2.44 18.94 39.95
N GLY A 173 -2.10 17.67 39.81
CA GLY A 173 -1.13 17.17 38.84
C GLY A 173 -1.80 16.93 37.50
N VAL A 174 -1.38 17.63 36.45
CA VAL A 174 -1.96 17.54 35.11
C VAL A 174 -0.91 16.97 34.15
N PHE A 175 -1.24 15.95 33.37
CA PHE A 175 -0.39 15.45 32.28
C PHE A 175 -1.19 15.30 30.97
N GLY A 176 -0.50 15.36 29.83
CA GLY A 176 -1.13 15.31 28.52
C GLY A 176 -0.86 14.01 27.76
N LEU A 177 -1.83 13.55 26.97
CA LEU A 177 -1.70 12.46 25.99
C LEU A 177 -2.30 12.86 24.65
N ALA A 178 -1.68 12.42 23.55
CA ALA A 178 -2.10 12.72 22.18
C ALA A 178 -2.33 11.42 21.41
N THR A 179 -3.38 11.37 20.59
CA THR A 179 -3.71 10.14 19.84
C THR A 179 -2.57 9.71 18.92
N PRO A 180 -2.19 8.41 18.91
CA PRO A 180 -1.25 7.88 17.93
C PRO A 180 -1.80 7.94 16.50
N GLU A 181 -3.11 8.12 16.34
CA GLU A 181 -3.75 8.39 15.04
C GLU A 181 -3.31 9.70 14.42
N THR A 182 -2.62 10.58 15.14
CA THR A 182 -2.05 11.82 14.58
C THR A 182 -1.19 11.56 13.34
N LEU A 183 -0.46 10.44 13.29
CA LEU A 183 0.35 10.05 12.13
C LEU A 183 -0.47 9.62 10.90
N THR A 184 -1.77 9.43 11.07
CA THR A 184 -2.72 9.04 10.02
C THR A 184 -3.82 10.06 9.79
N LYS A 185 -4.14 10.92 10.77
CA LYS A 185 -5.21 11.93 10.70
C LYS A 185 -4.67 13.32 10.37
N ALA A 186 -3.36 13.53 10.51
CA ALA A 186 -2.62 14.69 10.03
C ALA A 186 -1.52 14.26 9.04
N ASP A 187 -0.96 15.22 8.30
CA ASP A 187 0.12 14.93 7.35
C ASP A 187 1.44 14.62 8.08
N ALA A 188 1.74 13.32 8.21
CA ALA A 188 2.96 12.82 8.84
C ALA A 188 4.26 13.42 8.26
N SER A 189 4.26 13.86 7.00
CA SER A 189 5.44 14.51 6.39
C SER A 189 5.77 15.87 7.00
N LYS A 190 4.79 16.52 7.67
CA LYS A 190 4.96 17.78 8.39
C LYS A 190 5.50 17.59 9.82
N MET A 191 5.72 16.34 10.24
CA MET A 191 6.23 15.96 11.56
C MET A 191 7.30 14.85 11.48
N PRO A 192 8.38 15.03 10.69
CA PRO A 192 9.37 13.99 10.47
C PRO A 192 10.06 13.58 11.78
N GLY A 193 10.11 12.27 12.03
CA GLY A 193 10.75 11.69 13.22
C GLY A 193 9.98 11.90 14.52
N ILE A 194 8.70 12.28 14.47
CA ILE A 194 7.80 12.27 15.62
C ILE A 194 7.10 10.92 15.71
N THR A 195 7.00 10.36 16.92
CA THR A 195 6.32 9.09 17.18
C THR A 195 5.40 9.18 18.39
N PHE A 196 4.39 8.32 18.36
CA PHE A 196 3.42 8.13 19.42
C PHE A 196 3.35 6.64 19.78
N PRO A 197 3.42 6.27 21.07
CA PRO A 197 3.22 4.90 21.51
C PRO A 197 1.76 4.47 21.30
N GLN A 198 1.56 3.17 21.13
CA GLN A 198 0.23 2.57 21.01
C GLN A 198 0.05 1.47 22.07
N THR A 199 -1.20 1.21 22.46
CA THR A 199 -1.58 0.09 23.34
C THR A 199 -0.77 0.05 24.64
N ASP A 200 -0.17 -1.10 25.00
CA ASP A 200 0.62 -1.28 26.22
C ASP A 200 1.71 -0.22 26.42
N LYS A 201 2.29 0.31 25.33
CA LYS A 201 3.30 1.37 25.42
C LYS A 201 2.69 2.71 25.82
N LEU A 202 1.50 3.03 25.31
CA LEU A 202 0.76 4.24 25.69
C LEU A 202 0.36 4.16 27.16
N TYR A 203 -0.15 3.00 27.60
CA TYR A 203 -0.52 2.77 28.99
C TYR A 203 0.68 2.90 29.92
N ALA A 204 1.85 2.38 29.52
CA ALA A 204 3.08 2.52 30.28
C ALA A 204 3.54 3.98 30.43
N VAL A 205 3.37 4.81 29.39
CA VAL A 205 3.66 6.25 29.48
C VAL A 205 2.71 6.94 30.46
N ALA A 206 1.41 6.67 30.36
CA ALA A 206 0.41 7.24 31.25
C ALA A 206 0.65 6.81 32.72
N GLN A 207 0.90 5.53 32.98
CA GLN A 207 1.21 5.04 34.33
C GLN A 207 2.47 5.71 34.91
N ALA A 208 3.50 5.94 34.09
CA ALA A 208 4.71 6.63 34.54
C ALA A 208 4.42 8.08 34.98
N GLN A 209 3.50 8.79 34.31
CA GLN A 209 3.08 10.13 34.72
C GLN A 209 2.31 10.09 36.04
N VAL A 210 1.40 9.14 36.21
CA VAL A 210 0.67 8.94 37.47
C VAL A 210 1.63 8.67 38.63
N ASP A 211 2.61 7.78 38.43
CA ASP A 211 3.62 7.45 39.45
C ASP A 211 4.48 8.67 39.83
N GLU A 212 4.87 9.49 38.83
CA GLU A 212 5.65 10.70 39.03
C GLU A 212 4.88 11.75 39.83
N LEU A 213 3.63 12.01 39.46
CA LEU A 213 2.76 13.00 40.12
C LEU A 213 2.39 12.56 41.55
N ASN A 214 2.11 11.28 41.76
CA ASN A 214 1.92 10.71 43.10
C ASN A 214 3.15 10.91 43.99
N LYS A 215 4.35 10.64 43.44
CA LYS A 215 5.61 10.83 44.16
C LYS A 215 5.89 12.31 44.48
N ALA A 216 5.44 13.22 43.62
CA ALA A 216 5.49 14.66 43.85
C ALA A 216 4.41 15.15 44.85
N GLY A 217 3.49 14.27 45.26
CA GLY A 217 2.45 14.53 46.24
C GLY A 217 1.27 15.28 45.66
N ALA A 218 0.86 14.97 44.42
CA ALA A 218 -0.42 15.42 43.87
C ALA A 218 -1.58 14.86 44.72
N ASP A 219 -2.57 15.71 44.98
CA ASP A 219 -3.81 15.35 45.67
C ASP A 219 -4.90 14.91 44.67
N LEU A 220 -4.78 15.37 43.41
CA LEU A 220 -5.66 15.05 42.30
C LEU A 220 -4.81 14.90 41.02
N ILE A 221 -4.97 13.80 40.29
CA ILE A 221 -4.26 13.53 39.03
C ILE A 221 -5.24 13.60 37.86
N VAL A 222 -4.99 14.54 36.96
CA VAL A 222 -5.80 14.84 35.78
C VAL A 222 -5.02 14.49 34.51
N CYS A 223 -5.60 13.66 33.65
CA CYS A 223 -5.11 13.44 32.29
C CYS A 223 -5.88 14.33 31.32
N LEU A 224 -5.18 15.18 30.57
CA LEU A 224 -5.70 15.83 29.37
C LEU A 224 -5.38 14.91 28.18
N GLY A 225 -6.35 14.10 27.77
CA GLY A 225 -6.19 13.20 26.64
C GLY A 225 -6.89 13.72 25.40
N HIS A 226 -6.27 13.50 24.24
CA HIS A 226 -6.93 13.66 22.96
C HIS A 226 -7.00 12.30 22.26
N LEU A 227 -7.76 11.36 22.84
CA LEU A 227 -7.75 9.94 22.46
C LEU A 227 -9.10 9.45 21.91
N GLY A 228 -10.20 10.02 22.39
CA GLY A 228 -11.55 9.70 21.96
C GLY A 228 -12.04 8.31 22.39
N ILE A 229 -13.26 7.98 21.94
CA ILE A 229 -13.98 6.74 22.27
C ILE A 229 -14.43 5.91 21.06
N ASP A 230 -14.13 6.36 19.84
CA ASP A 230 -14.57 5.72 18.60
C ASP A 230 -13.97 4.31 18.46
N ASP A 231 -14.74 3.37 17.89
CA ASP A 231 -14.30 1.97 17.78
C ASP A 231 -13.09 1.78 16.84
N GLU A 232 -12.86 2.71 15.92
CA GLU A 232 -11.65 2.71 15.08
C GLU A 232 -10.36 2.87 15.91
N SER A 233 -10.46 3.45 17.11
CA SER A 233 -9.34 3.76 17.99
C SER A 233 -9.10 2.69 19.07
N ILE A 234 -9.81 1.56 19.06
CA ILE A 234 -9.69 0.49 20.08
C ILE A 234 -8.22 0.13 20.36
N GLY A 235 -7.88 0.10 21.64
CA GLY A 235 -6.52 -0.08 22.15
C GLY A 235 -5.80 1.24 22.43
N ASN A 236 -6.32 2.38 21.98
CA ASN A 236 -5.73 3.70 22.19
C ASN A 236 -6.73 4.75 22.70
N ARG A 237 -7.96 4.35 23.07
CA ARG A 237 -9.01 5.26 23.57
C ARG A 237 -8.74 5.69 25.00
N SER A 238 -9.40 6.75 25.43
CA SER A 238 -9.44 7.14 26.85
C SER A 238 -9.95 6.01 27.76
N ILE A 239 -10.95 5.26 27.29
CA ILE A 239 -11.49 4.08 27.98
C ILE A 239 -10.40 3.03 28.17
N ASP A 240 -9.65 2.70 27.11
CA ASP A 240 -8.62 1.65 27.16
C ASP A 240 -7.47 2.05 28.09
N VAL A 241 -7.06 3.32 28.08
CA VAL A 241 -6.07 3.85 29.04
C VAL A 241 -6.58 3.72 30.47
N CYS A 242 -7.82 4.13 30.75
CA CYS A 242 -8.38 4.04 32.10
C CYS A 242 -8.58 2.59 32.57
N GLU A 243 -8.82 1.64 31.66
CA GLU A 243 -8.89 0.21 32.01
C GLU A 243 -7.54 -0.38 32.45
N HIS A 244 -6.43 0.18 31.97
CA HIS A 244 -5.08 -0.38 32.16
C HIS A 244 -4.17 0.45 33.06
N VAL A 245 -4.56 1.68 33.41
CA VAL A 245 -3.76 2.61 34.22
C VAL A 245 -4.45 2.85 35.57
N ASP A 246 -3.72 2.62 36.66
CA ASP A 246 -4.19 2.84 38.02
C ASP A 246 -3.80 4.25 38.50
N GLY A 247 -4.73 4.97 39.13
CA GLY A 247 -4.45 6.21 39.86
C GLY A 247 -4.68 7.51 39.10
N ILE A 248 -5.33 7.47 37.93
CA ILE A 248 -5.95 8.66 37.32
C ILE A 248 -7.26 8.94 38.05
N ASP A 249 -7.48 10.17 38.50
CA ASP A 249 -8.75 10.57 39.12
C ASP A 249 -9.75 11.12 38.08
N LEU A 250 -9.24 11.92 37.14
CA LEU A 250 -10.03 12.57 36.10
C LEU A 250 -9.32 12.46 34.74
N PHE A 251 -10.03 11.98 33.74
CA PHE A 251 -9.62 11.99 32.34
C PHE A 251 -10.52 12.96 31.57
N ILE A 252 -9.95 14.04 31.09
CA ILE A 252 -10.62 15.01 30.22
C ILE A 252 -10.22 14.66 28.78
N ASP A 253 -11.19 14.21 27.98
CA ASP A 253 -10.97 13.68 26.63
C ASP A 253 -11.43 14.63 25.52
N GLY A 254 -11.06 14.31 24.28
CA GLY A 254 -11.47 14.98 23.03
C GLY A 254 -11.55 14.00 21.85
N HIS A 255 -11.16 14.42 20.64
CA HIS A 255 -10.99 13.63 19.40
C HIS A 255 -12.27 13.09 18.77
N SER A 256 -13.05 12.30 19.51
CA SER A 256 -14.27 11.65 18.99
C SER A 256 -15.49 12.57 18.93
N HIS A 257 -15.39 13.82 19.40
CA HIS A 257 -16.49 14.79 19.53
C HIS A 257 -17.63 14.29 20.42
N SER A 258 -17.32 13.34 21.32
CA SER A 258 -18.29 12.74 22.23
C SER A 258 -18.65 13.69 23.38
N THR A 259 -19.89 13.63 23.83
CA THR A 259 -20.31 14.20 25.11
C THR A 259 -20.13 13.20 26.25
N THR A 260 -20.21 13.65 27.50
CA THR A 260 -20.27 12.75 28.66
C THR A 260 -21.39 11.70 28.55
N ALA A 261 -22.52 12.03 27.91
CA ALA A 261 -23.61 11.07 27.70
C ALA A 261 -23.20 9.93 26.75
N ASP A 262 -22.44 10.24 25.70
CA ASP A 262 -21.93 9.24 24.75
C ASP A 262 -20.90 8.32 25.41
N ILE A 263 -20.03 8.89 26.26
CA ILE A 263 -19.08 8.12 27.08
C ILE A 263 -19.83 7.14 27.99
N ILE A 264 -20.87 7.60 28.69
CA ILE A 264 -21.72 6.73 29.52
C ILE A 264 -22.31 5.61 28.66
N ALA A 265 -22.88 5.94 27.51
CA ALA A 265 -23.46 4.94 26.61
C ALA A 265 -22.46 3.85 26.18
N LYS A 266 -21.16 4.19 26.09
CA LYS A 266 -20.09 3.26 25.73
C LYS A 266 -19.57 2.44 26.91
N VAL A 267 -19.47 3.03 28.10
CA VAL A 267 -18.85 2.42 29.30
C VAL A 267 -19.87 1.67 30.17
N GLY A 268 -21.14 2.09 30.21
CA GLY A 268 -22.21 1.45 30.99
C GLY A 268 -23.10 2.46 31.74
N ASP A 269 -23.35 2.20 33.03
CA ASP A 269 -24.26 3.05 33.84
C ASP A 269 -23.59 4.35 34.36
N THR A 270 -22.27 4.50 34.19
CA THR A 270 -21.48 5.64 34.70
C THR A 270 -20.35 6.00 33.73
N ASN A 271 -19.75 7.18 33.91
CA ASN A 271 -18.54 7.61 33.21
C ASN A 271 -17.24 7.28 33.98
N VAL A 272 -17.25 6.24 34.82
CA VAL A 272 -16.10 5.88 35.66
C VAL A 272 -15.53 4.53 35.23
N VAL A 273 -14.24 4.51 34.91
CA VAL A 273 -13.47 3.32 34.53
C VAL A 273 -12.28 3.20 35.48
N ASN A 274 -12.18 2.08 36.20
CA ASN A 274 -11.10 1.83 37.17
C ASN A 274 -10.87 2.97 38.19
N GLY A 275 -11.93 3.67 38.58
CA GLY A 275 -11.86 4.82 39.50
C GLY A 275 -11.59 6.17 38.82
N ALA A 276 -11.13 6.19 37.57
CA ALA A 276 -10.98 7.41 36.77
C ALA A 276 -12.32 7.85 36.19
N LYS A 277 -12.69 9.12 36.39
CA LYS A 277 -13.87 9.73 35.77
C LYS A 277 -13.51 10.28 34.39
N ILE A 278 -14.21 9.88 33.34
CA ILE A 278 -13.97 10.31 31.95
C ILE A 278 -15.03 11.35 31.54
N VAL A 279 -14.61 12.51 31.04
CA VAL A 279 -15.50 13.61 30.63
C VAL A 279 -15.08 14.21 29.29
N SER A 280 -16.03 14.72 28.52
CA SER A 280 -15.81 15.42 27.24
C SER A 280 -17.01 16.32 26.92
N THR A 281 -16.80 17.37 26.11
CA THR A 281 -17.76 18.47 25.92
C THR A 281 -18.54 18.44 24.59
N GLY A 282 -18.33 17.41 23.77
CA GLY A 282 -18.78 17.43 22.37
C GLY A 282 -17.76 18.15 21.50
N THR A 283 -18.20 19.14 20.69
CA THR A 283 -17.33 19.92 19.80
C THR A 283 -17.84 21.35 19.65
N ALA A 284 -17.00 22.21 19.05
CA ALA A 284 -17.36 23.56 18.59
C ALA A 284 -17.88 24.50 19.70
N LEU A 285 -17.45 24.27 20.94
CA LEU A 285 -17.90 25.01 22.12
C LEU A 285 -19.43 25.03 22.29
N ALA A 286 -20.12 23.97 21.81
CA ALA A 286 -21.54 23.77 22.08
C ALA A 286 -21.82 23.60 23.59
N ASN A 287 -20.82 23.09 24.32
CA ASN A 287 -20.81 23.01 25.77
C ASN A 287 -19.46 23.43 26.36
N VAL A 288 -19.45 23.81 27.62
CA VAL A 288 -18.24 23.87 28.46
C VAL A 288 -18.40 22.89 29.61
N GLY A 289 -17.37 22.09 29.86
CA GLY A 289 -17.38 21.12 30.94
C GLY A 289 -16.98 21.75 32.26
N VAL A 290 -17.68 21.36 33.34
CA VAL A 290 -17.43 21.81 34.70
C VAL A 290 -17.20 20.58 35.57
N VAL A 291 -16.02 20.49 36.17
CA VAL A 291 -15.70 19.48 37.19
C VAL A 291 -15.43 20.17 38.51
N ILE A 292 -16.18 19.81 39.55
CA ILE A 292 -16.05 20.38 40.90
C ILE A 292 -15.38 19.34 41.78
N TYR A 293 -14.23 19.70 42.35
CA TYR A 293 -13.54 18.90 43.35
C TYR A 293 -13.85 19.43 44.75
N ASP A 294 -14.56 18.62 45.52
CA ASP A 294 -14.88 18.89 46.91
C ASP A 294 -13.78 18.31 47.81
N GLN A 295 -12.90 19.19 48.27
CA GLN A 295 -11.70 18.84 49.04
C GLN A 295 -12.02 18.21 50.41
N GLU A 296 -13.18 18.53 51.00
CA GLU A 296 -13.58 18.00 52.30
C GLU A 296 -13.99 16.53 52.20
N THR A 297 -14.63 16.16 51.09
CA THR A 297 -15.14 14.80 50.85
C THR A 297 -14.22 13.97 49.97
N GLY A 298 -13.34 14.60 49.19
CA GLY A 298 -12.53 13.97 48.15
C GLY A 298 -13.34 13.56 46.92
N THR A 299 -14.48 14.21 46.65
CA THR A 299 -15.42 13.81 45.58
C THR A 299 -15.29 14.71 44.35
N LEU A 300 -15.36 14.11 43.16
CA LEU A 300 -15.49 14.80 41.88
C LEU A 300 -16.93 14.70 41.35
N THR A 301 -17.52 15.84 41.00
CA THR A 301 -18.79 15.90 40.25
C THR A 301 -18.59 16.63 38.94
N ASP A 302 -19.24 16.16 37.87
CA ASP A 302 -19.16 16.70 36.53
C ASP A 302 -20.53 17.14 36.00
N GLU A 303 -20.55 18.21 35.21
CA GLU A 303 -21.69 18.65 34.42
C GLU A 303 -21.24 19.33 33.11
N LEU A 304 -22.12 19.33 32.12
CA LEU A 304 -21.96 20.13 30.90
C LEU A 304 -22.87 21.35 30.99
N VAL A 305 -22.30 22.53 30.74
CA VAL A 305 -23.06 23.76 30.55
C VAL A 305 -23.25 23.95 29.06
N PRO A 306 -24.48 23.84 28.52
CA PRO A 306 -24.75 24.07 27.10
C PRO A 306 -24.82 25.56 26.77
N ALA A 307 -24.37 25.95 25.56
CA ALA A 307 -24.36 27.34 25.08
C ALA A 307 -25.75 27.99 25.17
N ALA A 308 -26.79 27.21 24.88
CA ALA A 308 -28.18 27.64 25.01
C ALA A 308 -28.58 28.11 26.42
N SER A 309 -27.91 27.64 27.47
CA SER A 309 -28.21 27.99 28.87
C SER A 309 -27.36 29.14 29.42
N TYR A 310 -26.29 29.57 28.72
CA TYR A 310 -25.35 30.57 29.22
C TYR A 310 -24.96 31.57 28.11
N THR A 311 -25.55 32.77 28.14
CA THR A 311 -25.39 33.79 27.09
C THR A 311 -24.53 34.99 27.49
N LYS A 312 -23.84 34.91 28.64
CA LYS A 312 -22.96 36.00 29.07
C LYS A 312 -21.60 35.87 28.38
N THR A 313 -21.01 37.01 28.03
CA THR A 313 -19.70 37.08 27.37
C THR A 313 -18.79 38.10 28.04
N ASP A 314 -17.49 37.84 27.95
CA ASP A 314 -16.48 38.80 28.35
C ASP A 314 -16.29 39.83 27.25
N ALA A 315 -16.47 41.11 27.58
CA ALA A 315 -16.49 42.17 26.59
C ALA A 315 -15.15 42.40 25.88
N ASP A 316 -14.02 42.17 26.56
CA ASP A 316 -12.69 42.39 25.98
C ASP A 316 -12.32 41.23 25.05
N VAL A 317 -12.61 39.99 25.45
CA VAL A 317 -12.42 38.79 24.61
C VAL A 317 -13.36 38.81 23.40
N ALA A 318 -14.64 39.15 23.59
CA ALA A 318 -15.60 39.27 22.49
C ALA A 318 -15.11 40.26 21.43
N LYS A 319 -14.64 41.44 21.89
CA LYS A 319 -14.09 42.45 20.99
C LYS A 319 -12.87 41.93 20.20
N LEU A 320 -11.97 41.19 20.85
CA LEU A 320 -10.79 40.61 20.21
C LEU A 320 -11.18 39.64 19.10
N VAL A 321 -12.11 38.73 19.38
CA VAL A 321 -12.61 37.75 18.41
C VAL A 321 -13.34 38.44 17.25
N ASP A 322 -14.22 39.39 17.54
CA ASP A 322 -15.01 40.14 16.54
C ASP A 322 -14.12 40.93 15.57
N ASP A 323 -13.09 41.61 16.08
CA ASP A 323 -12.13 42.37 15.26
C ASP A 323 -11.41 41.43 14.28
N ARG A 324 -11.07 40.21 14.73
CA ARG A 324 -10.42 39.20 13.89
C ARG A 324 -11.38 38.62 12.85
N ASN A 325 -12.59 38.24 13.25
CA ASN A 325 -13.59 37.72 12.31
C ASN A 325 -13.92 38.75 11.22
N THR A 326 -14.04 40.04 11.59
CA THR A 326 -14.24 41.13 10.64
C THR A 326 -13.11 41.24 9.61
N ALA A 327 -11.87 41.00 10.02
CA ALA A 327 -10.71 41.02 9.12
C ALA A 327 -10.74 39.84 8.12
N VAL A 328 -11.14 38.64 8.57
CA VAL A 328 -11.32 37.45 7.73
C VAL A 328 -12.47 37.66 6.74
N ASP A 329 -13.62 38.15 7.20
CA ASP A 329 -14.82 38.38 6.38
C ASP A 329 -14.55 39.38 5.24
N LYS A 330 -13.73 40.40 5.49
CA LYS A 330 -13.35 41.37 4.46
C LYS A 330 -12.61 40.74 3.28
N VAL A 331 -11.90 39.63 3.49
CA VAL A 331 -11.07 38.97 2.48
C VAL A 331 -11.83 37.83 1.79
N TYR A 332 -12.60 37.05 2.57
CA TYR A 332 -13.20 35.80 2.08
C TYR A 332 -14.73 35.84 1.96
N GLY A 333 -15.40 36.84 2.52
CA GLY A 333 -16.87 36.89 2.60
C GLY A 333 -17.59 37.39 1.33
N GLU A 334 -16.86 37.77 0.27
CA GLU A 334 -17.49 38.20 -0.98
C GLU A 334 -18.16 37.01 -1.69
N LYS A 335 -19.40 37.21 -2.15
CA LYS A 335 -20.13 36.25 -2.98
C LYS A 335 -19.39 36.03 -4.30
N ILE A 336 -19.15 34.76 -4.63
CA ILE A 336 -18.54 34.34 -5.90
C ILE A 336 -19.47 33.51 -6.77
N ALA A 337 -20.48 32.86 -6.17
CA ALA A 337 -21.36 31.93 -6.86
C ALA A 337 -22.72 31.79 -6.15
N THR A 338 -23.58 30.93 -6.66
CA THR A 338 -24.83 30.52 -6.00
C THR A 338 -25.03 29.01 -6.12
N THR A 339 -25.67 28.39 -5.14
CA THR A 339 -26.19 27.02 -5.25
C THR A 339 -27.72 27.04 -5.19
N GLU A 340 -28.36 26.22 -6.03
CA GLU A 340 -29.83 26.08 -6.07
C GLU A 340 -30.35 25.07 -5.03
N VAL A 341 -29.45 24.29 -4.43
CA VAL A 341 -29.75 23.13 -3.58
C VAL A 341 -28.91 23.13 -2.31
N ASP A 342 -29.42 22.43 -1.29
CA ASP A 342 -28.67 22.17 -0.06
C ASP A 342 -27.65 21.06 -0.34
N LEU A 343 -26.38 21.31 -0.02
CA LEU A 343 -25.26 20.41 -0.28
C LEU A 343 -24.86 19.71 1.03
N ASN A 344 -25.00 18.38 1.05
CA ASN A 344 -24.81 17.56 2.24
C ASN A 344 -23.33 17.28 2.52
N GLY A 345 -22.74 18.10 3.40
CA GLY A 345 -21.41 17.90 3.99
C GLY A 345 -21.43 17.34 5.42
N SER A 346 -22.58 16.84 5.89
CA SER A 346 -22.70 16.35 7.27
C SER A 346 -21.87 15.08 7.49
N ARG A 347 -21.39 14.85 8.72
CA ARG A 347 -20.57 13.67 9.07
C ARG A 347 -21.33 12.37 8.78
N SER A 348 -22.59 12.28 9.20
CA SER A 348 -23.40 11.05 9.13
C SER A 348 -24.90 11.34 8.95
N GLY A 349 -25.26 12.48 8.36
CA GLY A 349 -26.65 12.94 8.27
C GLY A 349 -27.08 13.83 9.43
N GLY A 350 -28.39 14.07 9.52
CA GLY A 350 -29.00 14.84 10.60
C GLY A 350 -29.02 16.35 10.38
N ALA A 351 -29.14 17.11 11.47
CA ALA A 351 -29.19 18.57 11.43
C ALA A 351 -27.82 19.17 11.07
N ALA A 352 -27.82 20.19 10.22
CA ALA A 352 -26.63 20.95 9.86
C ALA A 352 -26.96 22.43 9.75
N THR A 353 -25.94 23.28 9.87
CA THR A 353 -26.09 24.74 9.75
C THR A 353 -25.02 25.27 8.82
N ASP A 354 -25.42 26.09 7.85
CA ASP A 354 -24.46 26.71 6.94
C ASP A 354 -23.49 27.61 7.72
N PRO A 355 -22.17 27.45 7.55
CA PRO A 355 -21.17 28.14 8.36
C PRO A 355 -21.15 29.66 8.13
N VAL A 356 -21.69 30.15 7.01
CA VAL A 356 -21.69 31.56 6.61
C VAL A 356 -23.09 32.18 6.71
N THR A 357 -24.10 31.57 6.09
CA THR A 357 -25.46 32.13 6.04
C THR A 357 -26.28 31.82 7.29
N LYS A 358 -25.83 30.86 8.10
CA LYS A 358 -26.53 30.36 9.29
C LYS A 358 -27.88 29.71 8.98
N ALA A 359 -28.14 29.38 7.73
CA ALA A 359 -29.35 28.65 7.35
C ALA A 359 -29.29 27.21 7.89
N GLU A 360 -30.38 26.77 8.50
CA GLU A 360 -30.54 25.40 8.98
C GLU A 360 -30.90 24.45 7.84
N MET A 361 -30.32 23.26 7.88
CA MET A 361 -30.53 22.16 6.94
C MET A 361 -30.78 20.87 7.74
N THR A 362 -31.42 19.89 7.10
CA THR A 362 -31.57 18.56 7.70
C THR A 362 -31.44 17.52 6.61
N PHE A 363 -30.52 16.59 6.82
CA PHE A 363 -30.27 15.44 5.96
C PHE A 363 -30.75 14.16 6.64
N PRO A 364 -31.08 13.09 5.90
CA PRO A 364 -31.46 11.82 6.50
C PRO A 364 -30.37 11.29 7.44
N GLU A 365 -30.76 10.78 8.61
CA GLU A 365 -29.82 10.13 9.55
C GLU A 365 -29.14 8.92 8.90
N GLY A 366 -27.84 8.80 9.10
CA GLY A 366 -26.99 7.80 8.45
C GLY A 366 -26.50 8.18 7.05
N GLU A 367 -26.97 9.30 6.48
CA GLU A 367 -26.56 9.76 5.14
C GLU A 367 -25.65 11.00 5.22
N GLY A 368 -24.35 10.79 5.35
CA GLY A 368 -23.34 11.85 5.35
C GLY A 368 -22.07 11.46 4.60
N VAL A 369 -21.13 12.40 4.47
CA VAL A 369 -19.90 12.23 3.67
C VAL A 369 -18.98 11.12 4.18
N ARG A 370 -19.19 10.64 5.42
CA ARG A 370 -18.42 9.55 6.05
C ARG A 370 -19.14 8.20 6.04
N THR A 371 -20.34 8.11 5.48
CA THR A 371 -21.18 6.90 5.50
C THR A 371 -21.72 6.50 4.13
N THR A 372 -21.95 7.47 3.24
CA THR A 372 -22.55 7.26 1.92
C THR A 372 -22.08 8.31 0.90
N GLU A 373 -22.43 8.13 -0.37
CA GLU A 373 -22.32 9.17 -1.40
C GLU A 373 -23.21 10.36 -1.04
N THR A 374 -22.67 11.58 -1.19
CA THR A 374 -23.46 12.81 -1.04
C THR A 374 -23.25 13.72 -2.24
N ASN A 375 -24.24 14.59 -2.50
CA ASN A 375 -24.13 15.59 -3.56
C ASN A 375 -22.96 16.58 -3.37
N LEU A 376 -22.61 16.93 -2.12
CA LEU A 376 -21.41 17.72 -1.85
C LEU A 376 -20.13 16.92 -2.09
N GLY A 377 -20.15 15.62 -1.77
CA GLY A 377 -19.06 14.70 -2.08
C GLY A 377 -18.80 14.58 -3.58
N ASP A 378 -19.86 14.46 -4.38
CA ASP A 378 -19.78 14.44 -5.84
C ASP A 378 -19.22 15.74 -6.39
N PHE A 379 -19.75 16.88 -5.93
CA PHE A 379 -19.27 18.21 -6.31
C PHE A 379 -17.78 18.39 -5.99
N ALA A 380 -17.35 17.94 -4.81
CA ALA A 380 -15.96 18.01 -4.38
C ALA A 380 -15.05 17.11 -5.24
N ALA A 381 -15.45 15.87 -5.50
CA ALA A 381 -14.69 14.95 -6.33
C ALA A 381 -14.63 15.41 -7.80
N ASP A 382 -15.72 16.00 -8.32
CA ASP A 382 -15.78 16.58 -9.67
C ASP A 382 -14.83 17.76 -9.81
N ALA A 383 -14.79 18.66 -8.81
CA ALA A 383 -13.86 19.78 -8.81
C ALA A 383 -12.39 19.33 -8.78
N ILE A 384 -12.07 18.30 -7.98
CA ILE A 384 -10.72 17.71 -7.92
C ILE A 384 -10.35 17.08 -9.27
N LEU A 385 -11.24 16.27 -9.85
CA LEU A 385 -11.01 15.64 -11.15
C LEU A 385 -10.81 16.68 -12.26
N TRP A 386 -11.71 17.66 -12.31
CA TRP A 386 -11.65 18.75 -13.29
C TRP A 386 -10.34 19.53 -13.17
N GLN A 387 -9.96 19.94 -11.95
CA GLN A 387 -8.74 20.71 -11.73
C GLN A 387 -7.47 19.94 -12.13
N ALA A 388 -7.42 18.65 -11.82
CA ALA A 388 -6.32 17.77 -12.24
C ALA A 388 -6.26 17.67 -13.76
N ARG A 389 -7.41 17.46 -14.44
CA ARG A 389 -7.51 17.39 -15.90
C ARG A 389 -7.16 18.70 -16.61
N GLN A 390 -7.53 19.86 -16.05
CA GLN A 390 -7.11 21.16 -16.57
C GLN A 390 -5.58 21.32 -16.57
N THR A 391 -4.92 20.75 -15.56
CA THR A 391 -3.47 20.90 -15.38
C THR A 391 -2.68 19.86 -16.16
N LEU A 392 -3.16 18.63 -16.21
CA LEU A 392 -2.42 17.47 -16.74
C LEU A 392 -2.94 16.97 -18.09
N GLY A 393 -4.11 17.39 -18.54
CA GLY A 393 -4.81 16.83 -19.71
C GLY A 393 -5.85 15.78 -19.31
N GLU A 394 -6.99 15.78 -19.99
CA GLU A 394 -8.14 14.91 -19.70
C GLU A 394 -7.79 13.43 -19.83
N GLU A 395 -6.96 13.09 -20.82
CA GLU A 395 -6.51 11.74 -21.11
C GLU A 395 -5.50 11.17 -20.10
N ASN A 396 -5.00 12.00 -19.17
CA ASN A 396 -3.94 11.62 -18.23
C ASN A 396 -4.47 11.39 -16.80
N VAL A 397 -5.76 11.60 -16.56
CA VAL A 397 -6.39 11.43 -15.24
C VAL A 397 -7.73 10.70 -15.39
N ASP A 398 -7.79 9.47 -14.89
CA ASP A 398 -8.90 8.55 -15.12
C ASP A 398 -10.11 8.86 -14.24
N ALA A 399 -9.87 9.09 -12.95
CA ALA A 399 -10.92 9.29 -11.94
C ALA A 399 -10.39 10.15 -10.80
N ALA A 400 -11.27 10.54 -9.87
CA ALA A 400 -10.90 11.16 -8.62
C ALA A 400 -11.54 10.50 -7.42
N LEU A 401 -10.87 10.62 -6.27
CA LEU A 401 -11.45 10.33 -4.97
C LEU A 401 -10.96 11.35 -3.93
N THR A 402 -11.79 11.64 -2.94
CA THR A 402 -11.40 12.40 -1.75
C THR A 402 -12.05 11.78 -0.52
N ASN A 403 -11.33 11.77 0.60
CA ASN A 403 -11.83 11.22 1.86
C ASN A 403 -12.89 12.16 2.47
N GLY A 404 -14.01 11.60 2.95
CA GLY A 404 -15.12 12.35 3.54
C GLY A 404 -14.73 13.17 4.77
N GLY A 405 -13.67 12.76 5.48
CA GLY A 405 -13.07 13.51 6.58
C GLY A 405 -12.45 14.83 6.15
N GLY A 406 -12.09 14.97 4.87
CA GLY A 406 -11.66 16.23 4.26
C GLY A 406 -12.77 17.25 4.09
N ILE A 407 -14.04 16.81 3.95
CA ILE A 407 -15.22 17.64 3.74
C ILE A 407 -15.86 17.96 5.09
N ARG A 408 -15.86 19.24 5.50
CA ARG A 408 -16.15 19.61 6.90
C ARG A 408 -17.50 20.25 7.15
N GLU A 409 -18.10 20.87 6.14
CA GLU A 409 -19.29 21.70 6.32
C GLU A 409 -20.32 21.45 5.23
N ALA A 410 -21.59 21.49 5.62
CA ALA A 410 -22.71 21.52 4.67
C ALA A 410 -22.96 22.97 4.20
N LEU A 411 -23.49 23.13 2.99
CA LEU A 411 -23.80 24.44 2.42
C LEU A 411 -25.28 24.53 2.06
N ALA A 412 -25.94 25.58 2.53
CA ALA A 412 -27.35 25.81 2.22
C ALA A 412 -27.52 26.40 0.82
N LYS A 413 -28.68 26.16 0.22
CA LYS A 413 -29.07 26.83 -1.02
C LYS A 413 -28.97 28.35 -0.87
N GLY A 414 -28.45 29.04 -1.88
CA GLY A 414 -28.27 30.48 -1.86
C GLY A 414 -26.87 30.92 -2.29
N ASP A 415 -26.37 31.96 -1.66
CA ASP A 415 -25.10 32.61 -2.02
C ASP A 415 -23.90 31.81 -1.51
N ILE A 416 -22.93 31.57 -2.40
CA ILE A 416 -21.64 30.93 -2.06
C ILE A 416 -20.54 31.99 -2.12
N SER A 417 -19.75 32.06 -1.04
CA SER A 417 -18.57 32.91 -0.91
C SER A 417 -17.29 32.07 -0.92
N LYS A 418 -16.12 32.72 -1.02
CA LYS A 418 -14.85 31.99 -0.80
C LYS A 418 -14.80 31.39 0.61
N LYS A 419 -15.28 32.13 1.62
CA LYS A 419 -15.38 31.65 3.00
C LYS A 419 -16.21 30.36 3.10
N SER A 420 -17.26 30.22 2.30
CA SER A 420 -18.08 29.00 2.23
C SER A 420 -17.27 27.80 1.76
N LEU A 421 -16.51 27.91 0.67
CA LEU A 421 -15.72 26.80 0.11
C LEU A 421 -14.46 26.49 0.94
N LEU A 422 -13.85 27.50 1.56
CA LEU A 422 -12.79 27.30 2.56
C LEU A 422 -13.31 26.54 3.78
N ALA A 423 -14.57 26.75 4.18
CA ALA A 423 -15.16 26.00 5.29
C ALA A 423 -15.38 24.52 4.92
N VAL A 424 -15.64 24.21 3.64
CA VAL A 424 -15.73 22.83 3.13
C VAL A 424 -14.38 22.12 3.18
N PHE A 425 -13.31 22.74 2.65
CA PHE A 425 -11.93 22.22 2.67
C PHE A 425 -10.97 23.14 3.45
N PRO A 426 -10.92 23.06 4.78
CA PRO A 426 -10.22 24.08 5.57
C PRO A 426 -8.72 23.78 5.75
N PHE A 427 -8.24 22.58 5.41
CA PHE A 427 -6.90 22.11 5.73
C PHE A 427 -5.78 22.68 4.84
N GLY A 428 -6.12 23.33 3.71
CA GLY A 428 -5.15 23.80 2.73
C GLY A 428 -4.41 22.68 2.02
N ASN A 429 -4.99 21.47 1.99
CA ASN A 429 -4.51 20.35 1.19
C ASN A 429 -4.52 20.74 -0.30
N THR A 430 -3.65 20.12 -1.08
CA THR A 430 -3.59 20.35 -2.54
C THR A 430 -4.17 19.18 -3.31
N VAL A 431 -4.64 19.45 -4.52
CA VAL A 431 -4.95 18.42 -5.51
C VAL A 431 -3.65 17.69 -5.84
N ALA A 432 -3.69 16.37 -5.75
CA ALA A 432 -2.59 15.47 -6.09
C ALA A 432 -3.07 14.41 -7.09
N THR A 433 -2.14 13.78 -7.79
CA THR A 433 -2.42 12.56 -8.56
C THR A 433 -1.53 11.42 -8.12
N ILE A 434 -2.03 10.20 -8.24
CA ILE A 434 -1.27 8.99 -7.95
C ILE A 434 -1.59 7.90 -8.99
N ASP A 435 -0.55 7.20 -9.43
CA ASP A 435 -0.66 6.09 -10.37
C ASP A 435 -0.77 4.79 -9.56
N VAL A 436 -1.90 4.08 -9.67
CA VAL A 436 -2.18 2.85 -8.90
C VAL A 436 -2.68 1.74 -9.81
N THR A 437 -2.33 0.49 -9.52
CA THR A 437 -2.96 -0.65 -10.18
C THR A 437 -4.43 -0.76 -9.76
N GLY A 438 -5.28 -1.37 -10.60
CA GLY A 438 -6.68 -1.62 -10.27
C GLY A 438 -6.83 -2.39 -8.95
N ALA A 439 -5.96 -3.37 -8.69
CA ALA A 439 -5.92 -4.08 -7.41
C ALA A 439 -5.64 -3.16 -6.21
N GLN A 440 -4.73 -2.19 -6.35
CA GLN A 440 -4.45 -1.21 -5.29
C GLN A 440 -5.60 -0.21 -5.11
N LEU A 441 -6.27 0.20 -6.18
CA LEU A 441 -7.47 1.04 -6.10
C LEU A 441 -8.59 0.30 -5.35
N LEU A 442 -8.80 -0.99 -5.65
CA LEU A 442 -9.76 -1.83 -4.97
C LEU A 442 -9.44 -1.99 -3.47
N GLU A 443 -8.17 -2.23 -3.14
CA GLU A 443 -7.69 -2.26 -1.75
C GLU A 443 -7.95 -0.94 -1.02
N ALA A 444 -7.66 0.19 -1.66
CA ALA A 444 -7.87 1.52 -1.09
C ALA A 444 -9.35 1.76 -0.76
N LEU A 445 -10.27 1.47 -1.68
CA LEU A 445 -11.71 1.65 -1.44
C LEU A 445 -12.24 0.72 -0.35
N GLU A 446 -11.77 -0.53 -0.29
CA GLU A 446 -12.18 -1.46 0.77
C GLU A 446 -11.63 -1.06 2.14
N ALA A 447 -10.38 -0.59 2.20
CA ALA A 447 -9.81 -0.02 3.42
C ALA A 447 -10.53 1.26 3.85
N ALA A 448 -10.91 2.13 2.91
CA ALA A 448 -11.64 3.37 3.14
C ALA A 448 -13.05 3.19 3.70
N THR A 449 -13.59 1.97 3.60
CA THR A 449 -14.95 1.62 4.04
C THR A 449 -14.94 0.61 5.20
N CYS A 450 -13.81 0.43 5.87
CA CYS A 450 -13.57 -0.66 6.83
C CYS A 450 -14.56 -0.71 8.02
N THR A 451 -15.11 0.43 8.43
CA THR A 451 -16.13 0.49 9.49
C THR A 451 -17.54 0.76 8.97
N THR A 452 -17.77 0.99 7.67
CA THR A 452 -19.11 1.31 7.15
C THR A 452 -20.08 0.14 7.44
N PRO A 453 -21.29 0.38 7.97
CA PRO A 453 -22.08 1.63 7.98
C PRO A 453 -21.69 2.69 9.01
N GLU A 454 -20.85 2.39 10.00
CA GLU A 454 -20.35 3.37 10.95
C GLU A 454 -19.46 4.41 10.24
N ALA A 455 -19.62 5.67 10.64
CA ALA A 455 -18.97 6.81 9.99
C ALA A 455 -17.44 6.78 10.15
N ILE A 456 -16.71 6.91 9.04
CA ILE A 456 -15.25 6.98 9.01
C ILE A 456 -14.74 8.12 8.13
N GLY A 457 -13.71 8.83 8.61
CA GLY A 457 -13.07 9.92 7.85
C GLY A 457 -12.56 9.48 6.47
N ALA A 458 -12.12 8.23 6.35
CA ALA A 458 -11.58 7.68 5.13
C ALA A 458 -12.60 7.49 4.00
N PHE A 459 -13.91 7.42 4.30
CA PHE A 459 -14.95 7.03 3.33
C PHE A 459 -14.80 7.82 2.02
N PRO A 460 -14.72 7.16 0.86
CA PRO A 460 -14.37 7.83 -0.39
C PRO A 460 -15.59 8.50 -1.02
N GLN A 461 -15.48 9.79 -1.33
CA GLN A 461 -16.32 10.48 -2.30
C GLN A 461 -15.59 10.49 -3.65
N VAL A 462 -16.27 10.18 -4.76
CA VAL A 462 -15.60 9.79 -6.00
C VAL A 462 -16.15 10.49 -7.23
N SER A 463 -15.35 10.59 -8.29
CA SER A 463 -15.74 11.08 -9.63
C SER A 463 -15.05 10.24 -10.71
N GLY A 464 -15.75 9.93 -11.80
CA GLY A 464 -15.23 9.03 -12.84
C GLY A 464 -15.01 7.58 -12.37
N LEU A 465 -15.62 7.19 -11.25
CA LEU A 465 -15.48 5.85 -10.64
C LEU A 465 -16.86 5.41 -10.13
N GLU A 466 -17.25 4.18 -10.43
CA GLU A 466 -18.49 3.58 -9.90
C GLU A 466 -18.16 2.29 -9.14
N PHE A 467 -18.63 2.16 -7.90
CA PHE A 467 -18.42 0.94 -7.10
C PHE A 467 -19.61 0.57 -6.22
N THR A 468 -19.66 -0.70 -5.83
CA THR A 468 -20.63 -1.24 -4.86
C THR A 468 -19.91 -1.64 -3.59
N LEU A 469 -20.45 -1.25 -2.43
CA LEU A 469 -20.03 -1.67 -1.10
C LEU A 469 -21.10 -2.59 -0.50
N ASN A 470 -20.71 -3.78 -0.05
CA ASN A 470 -21.57 -4.70 0.70
C ASN A 470 -21.23 -4.67 2.20
N THR A 471 -22.06 -4.00 2.99
CA THR A 471 -21.90 -3.91 4.45
C THR A 471 -22.29 -5.21 5.18
N GLY A 472 -23.02 -6.11 4.52
CA GLY A 472 -23.35 -7.44 5.03
C GLY A 472 -22.15 -8.40 5.06
N VAL A 473 -21.02 -8.03 4.44
CA VAL A 473 -19.74 -8.73 4.56
C VAL A 473 -18.86 -7.98 5.57
N PRO A 474 -18.34 -8.64 6.62
CA PRO A 474 -17.50 -7.99 7.62
C PRO A 474 -16.11 -7.64 7.05
N TYR A 475 -15.56 -6.51 7.49
CA TYR A 475 -14.15 -6.20 7.24
C TYR A 475 -13.26 -7.13 8.06
N VAL A 476 -12.19 -7.64 7.44
CA VAL A 476 -11.21 -8.50 8.10
C VAL A 476 -9.84 -7.85 7.98
N ASN A 477 -9.25 -7.48 9.12
CA ASN A 477 -7.92 -6.88 9.15
C ASN A 477 -6.87 -7.86 8.62
N GLY A 478 -6.11 -7.40 7.63
CA GLY A 478 -4.90 -8.02 7.12
C GLY A 478 -3.67 -7.48 7.84
N THR A 479 -2.64 -7.12 7.07
CA THR A 479 -1.40 -6.52 7.62
C THR A 479 -1.65 -5.07 8.03
N GLN A 480 -1.16 -4.69 9.20
CA GLN A 480 -1.19 -3.29 9.65
C GLN A 480 -0.28 -2.44 8.75
N TYR A 481 -0.75 -1.26 8.34
CA TYR A 481 0.12 -0.33 7.61
C TYR A 481 1.22 0.20 8.53
N ALA A 482 2.40 0.45 7.97
CA ALA A 482 3.54 0.97 8.74
C ALA A 482 3.22 2.35 9.34
N ASN A 483 3.47 2.51 10.65
CA ASN A 483 3.21 3.73 11.42
C ASN A 483 1.75 4.21 11.35
N SER A 484 0.81 3.27 11.34
CA SER A 484 -0.63 3.53 11.26
C SER A 484 -1.39 2.70 12.30
N THR A 485 -2.57 3.13 12.71
CA THR A 485 -3.53 2.31 13.47
C THR A 485 -4.43 1.47 12.54
N TYR A 486 -4.36 1.69 11.22
CA TYR A 486 -5.17 1.02 10.22
C TYR A 486 -4.49 -0.20 9.59
N TYR A 487 -5.32 -1.09 9.06
CA TYR A 487 -4.92 -2.36 8.48
C TYR A 487 -5.39 -2.44 7.03
N ALA A 488 -4.56 -3.00 6.15
CA ALA A 488 -5.01 -3.42 4.83
C ALA A 488 -6.12 -4.47 4.97
N PRO A 489 -7.08 -4.57 4.02
CA PRO A 489 -8.05 -5.65 4.03
C PRO A 489 -7.33 -6.99 3.81
N ALA A 490 -7.70 -8.01 4.59
CA ALA A 490 -7.14 -9.35 4.40
C ALA A 490 -7.52 -9.94 3.04
N ASN A 491 -8.63 -9.47 2.44
CA ASN A 491 -9.16 -9.95 1.17
C ASN A 491 -9.76 -8.78 0.35
N PRO A 492 -8.94 -7.92 -0.29
CA PRO A 492 -9.46 -6.86 -1.16
C PRO A 492 -10.43 -7.44 -2.21
N GLY A 493 -11.58 -6.79 -2.40
CA GLY A 493 -12.66 -7.24 -3.27
C GLY A 493 -13.76 -8.05 -2.58
N SER A 494 -13.67 -8.25 -1.25
CA SER A 494 -14.66 -9.03 -0.51
C SER A 494 -15.90 -8.22 -0.16
N ARG A 495 -15.72 -6.92 0.10
CA ARG A 495 -16.81 -5.98 0.40
C ARG A 495 -17.06 -5.02 -0.75
N VAL A 496 -16.02 -4.68 -1.51
CA VAL A 496 -16.08 -3.67 -2.57
C VAL A 496 -15.96 -4.32 -3.93
N THR A 497 -16.78 -3.88 -4.89
CA THR A 497 -16.63 -4.21 -6.32
C THR A 497 -16.64 -2.93 -7.13
N ILE A 498 -15.60 -2.69 -7.92
CA ILE A 498 -15.56 -1.56 -8.86
C ILE A 498 -16.22 -2.00 -10.17
N SER A 499 -17.21 -1.24 -10.62
CA SER A 499 -17.93 -1.47 -11.88
C SER A 499 -17.19 -0.83 -13.05
N THR A 500 -16.91 0.46 -12.95
CA THR A 500 -16.29 1.23 -14.03
C THR A 500 -15.27 2.24 -13.50
N VAL A 501 -14.25 2.52 -14.32
CA VAL A 501 -13.30 3.63 -14.15
C VAL A 501 -13.28 4.40 -15.46
N ASN A 502 -13.53 5.71 -15.39
CA ASN A 502 -13.70 6.61 -16.53
C ASN A 502 -14.71 6.12 -17.58
N GLY A 503 -15.78 5.45 -17.12
CA GLY A 503 -16.81 4.85 -17.98
C GLY A 503 -16.43 3.53 -18.66
N GLU A 504 -15.19 3.07 -18.51
CA GLU A 504 -14.71 1.77 -19.00
C GLU A 504 -14.80 0.71 -17.91
N ALA A 505 -14.94 -0.55 -18.30
CA ALA A 505 -15.01 -1.66 -17.35
C ALA A 505 -13.71 -1.76 -16.52
N PHE A 506 -13.85 -1.96 -15.22
CA PHE A 506 -12.70 -2.09 -14.32
C PHE A 506 -11.83 -3.32 -14.64
N ASP A 507 -10.52 -3.12 -14.64
CA ASP A 507 -9.50 -4.15 -14.80
C ASP A 507 -8.52 -4.09 -13.61
N PRO A 508 -8.45 -5.13 -12.76
CA PRO A 508 -7.56 -5.14 -11.60
C PRO A 508 -6.06 -5.10 -11.97
N ALA A 509 -5.69 -5.45 -13.20
CA ALA A 509 -4.30 -5.41 -13.69
C ALA A 509 -3.93 -4.10 -14.37
N ALA A 510 -4.90 -3.28 -14.77
CA ALA A 510 -4.63 -1.97 -15.38
C ALA A 510 -4.04 -0.99 -14.36
N THR A 511 -3.31 0.01 -14.85
CA THR A 511 -2.88 1.16 -14.04
C THR A 511 -3.83 2.33 -14.29
N TYR A 512 -4.25 2.98 -13.22
CA TYR A 512 -5.13 4.14 -13.22
C TYR A 512 -4.44 5.32 -12.55
N THR A 513 -4.55 6.49 -13.16
CA THR A 513 -4.17 7.77 -12.56
C THR A 513 -5.36 8.34 -11.82
N ILE A 514 -5.28 8.37 -10.50
CA ILE A 514 -6.35 8.86 -9.62
C ILE A 514 -5.98 10.25 -9.09
N ALA A 515 -6.82 11.24 -9.38
CA ALA A 515 -6.76 12.53 -8.71
C ALA A 515 -7.32 12.42 -7.29
N THR A 516 -6.64 13.00 -6.33
CA THR A 516 -7.03 12.98 -4.93
C THR A 516 -6.48 14.21 -4.21
N ASN A 517 -6.42 14.19 -2.89
CA ASN A 517 -5.73 15.21 -2.12
C ASN A 517 -4.35 14.72 -1.68
N ASP A 518 -3.41 15.63 -1.45
CA ASP A 518 -2.04 15.29 -1.09
C ASP A 518 -1.95 14.47 0.21
N PHE A 519 -2.87 14.67 1.15
CA PHE A 519 -2.96 13.88 2.38
C PHE A 519 -3.25 12.39 2.12
N THR A 520 -4.30 12.04 1.35
CA THR A 520 -4.60 10.65 0.99
C THR A 520 -3.54 10.06 0.06
N ALA A 521 -2.99 10.85 -0.86
CA ALA A 521 -1.90 10.42 -1.76
C ALA A 521 -0.63 9.98 -0.98
N LYS A 522 -0.36 10.63 0.16
CA LYS A 522 0.72 10.26 1.09
C LYS A 522 0.35 9.08 2.02
N GLY A 523 -0.87 8.55 1.89
CA GLY A 523 -1.41 7.45 2.69
C GLY A 523 -2.02 7.85 4.02
N GLY A 524 -2.50 9.09 4.15
CA GLY A 524 -3.37 9.51 5.25
C GLY A 524 -4.66 8.70 5.31
N ASP A 525 -5.33 8.73 6.47
CA ASP A 525 -6.45 7.85 6.82
C ASP A 525 -6.08 6.36 6.59
N THR A 526 -6.93 5.61 5.90
CA THR A 526 -6.76 4.18 5.63
C THR A 526 -6.03 3.91 4.31
N TYR A 527 -5.60 4.95 3.58
CA TYR A 527 -5.03 4.87 2.23
C TYR A 527 -3.55 4.44 2.22
N GLY A 528 -3.11 3.60 3.17
CA GLY A 528 -1.72 3.16 3.30
C GLY A 528 -1.15 2.47 2.04
N VAL A 529 -2.02 1.88 1.21
CA VAL A 529 -1.64 1.34 -0.11
C VAL A 529 -1.12 2.41 -1.08
N PHE A 530 -1.62 3.65 -1.00
CA PHE A 530 -1.13 4.78 -1.83
C PHE A 530 0.29 5.18 -1.45
N LYS A 531 0.60 5.18 -0.15
CA LYS A 531 1.98 5.38 0.33
C LYS A 531 2.93 4.30 -0.19
N THR A 532 2.45 3.06 -0.30
CA THR A 532 3.23 1.92 -0.80
C THR A 532 3.42 1.98 -2.32
N ALA A 533 2.40 2.43 -3.06
CA ALA A 533 2.52 2.70 -4.50
C ALA A 533 3.55 3.82 -4.77
N GLY A 534 3.55 4.86 -3.94
CA GLY A 534 4.50 5.98 -4.04
C GLY A 534 4.28 6.82 -5.30
N GLY A 535 5.25 7.69 -5.60
CA GLY A 535 5.29 8.41 -6.88
C GLY A 535 4.16 9.42 -7.14
N TRP A 536 3.37 9.78 -6.13
CA TRP A 536 2.32 10.80 -6.26
C TRP A 536 2.90 12.15 -6.68
N LYS A 537 2.07 12.96 -7.35
CA LYS A 537 2.45 14.27 -7.91
C LYS A 537 1.51 15.34 -7.37
N ASP A 538 2.08 16.43 -6.86
CA ASP A 538 1.31 17.60 -6.49
C ASP A 538 0.92 18.38 -7.75
N VAL A 539 -0.37 18.71 -7.89
CA VAL A 539 -0.90 19.56 -8.96
C VAL A 539 -0.68 21.04 -8.62
N GLY A 540 -0.45 21.36 -7.34
CA GLY A 540 -0.09 22.69 -6.86
C GLY A 540 -1.27 23.66 -6.71
N VAL A 541 -2.51 23.13 -6.72
CA VAL A 541 -3.74 23.89 -6.50
C VAL A 541 -4.39 23.39 -5.22
N SER A 542 -4.79 24.31 -4.32
CA SER A 542 -5.48 23.94 -3.08
C SER A 542 -6.87 23.36 -3.39
N LEU A 543 -7.40 22.51 -2.50
CA LEU A 543 -8.74 21.93 -2.72
C LEU A 543 -9.84 23.00 -2.73
N GLU A 544 -9.73 24.03 -1.89
CA GLU A 544 -10.64 25.17 -1.87
C GLU A 544 -10.56 26.00 -3.17
N ASP A 545 -9.36 26.19 -3.74
CA ASP A 545 -9.23 26.84 -5.04
C ASP A 545 -9.75 25.94 -6.16
N ALA A 546 -9.60 24.61 -6.07
CA ALA A 546 -10.21 23.69 -7.02
C ALA A 546 -11.74 23.81 -7.02
N LEU A 547 -12.38 23.89 -5.85
CA LEU A 547 -13.82 24.16 -5.74
C LEU A 547 -14.18 25.53 -6.36
N ILE A 548 -13.41 26.59 -6.06
CA ILE A 548 -13.65 27.94 -6.58
C ILE A 548 -13.54 27.96 -8.11
N ASN A 549 -12.47 27.39 -8.66
CA ASN A 549 -12.20 27.36 -10.09
C ASN A 549 -13.27 26.55 -10.80
N TYR A 550 -13.58 25.34 -10.32
CA TYR A 550 -14.65 24.53 -10.91
C TYR A 550 -16.00 25.26 -10.89
N THR A 551 -16.36 25.88 -9.77
CA THR A 551 -17.62 26.63 -9.67
C THR A 551 -17.67 27.83 -10.63
N THR A 552 -16.57 28.58 -10.76
CA THR A 552 -16.55 29.83 -11.51
C THR A 552 -16.24 29.66 -13.00
N GLU A 553 -15.49 28.63 -13.37
CA GLU A 553 -15.00 28.40 -14.74
C GLU A 553 -15.77 27.29 -15.46
N GLU A 554 -16.18 26.22 -14.78
CA GLU A 554 -16.95 25.11 -15.39
C GLU A 554 -18.46 25.27 -15.19
N LEU A 555 -18.90 25.65 -13.98
CA LEU A 555 -20.33 25.77 -13.64
C LEU A 555 -20.91 27.18 -13.90
N ASP A 556 -20.14 28.08 -14.50
CA ASP A 556 -20.55 29.48 -14.75
C ASP A 556 -21.12 30.19 -13.50
N GLY A 557 -20.61 29.86 -12.32
CA GLY A 557 -21.00 30.44 -11.04
C GLY A 557 -22.31 29.93 -10.44
N THR A 558 -22.91 28.85 -10.97
CA THR A 558 -24.16 28.27 -10.45
C THR A 558 -24.07 26.76 -10.24
N ILE A 559 -24.12 26.30 -8.99
CA ILE A 559 -24.28 24.89 -8.64
C ILE A 559 -25.77 24.54 -8.78
N THR A 560 -26.12 23.83 -9.85
CA THR A 560 -27.53 23.63 -10.25
C THR A 560 -28.18 22.43 -9.59
N ALA A 561 -29.50 22.48 -9.46
CA ALA A 561 -30.29 21.33 -9.00
C ALA A 561 -30.27 20.15 -10.00
N GLU A 562 -30.04 20.42 -11.29
CA GLU A 562 -29.93 19.37 -12.31
C GLU A 562 -28.70 18.49 -12.10
N GLN A 563 -27.58 19.10 -11.70
CA GLN A 563 -26.31 18.39 -11.55
C GLN A 563 -26.09 17.86 -10.13
N TYR A 564 -26.48 18.62 -9.10
CA TYR A 564 -26.16 18.30 -7.70
C TYR A 564 -27.40 18.27 -6.79
N GLY A 565 -28.61 18.17 -7.35
CA GLY A 565 -29.83 18.06 -6.55
C GLY A 565 -29.97 16.74 -5.80
N GLU A 566 -29.33 15.69 -6.29
CA GLU A 566 -29.22 14.36 -5.67
C GLU A 566 -27.80 13.82 -5.90
N PRO A 567 -27.34 12.85 -5.11
CA PRO A 567 -26.12 12.11 -5.43
C PRO A 567 -26.17 11.46 -6.82
N ALA A 568 -25.03 11.37 -7.49
CA ALA A 568 -24.93 10.92 -8.88
C ALA A 568 -25.11 9.39 -9.06
N GLY A 569 -25.07 8.61 -7.98
CA GLY A 569 -25.21 7.15 -7.99
C GLY A 569 -23.90 6.42 -8.28
N ARG A 570 -22.76 7.04 -7.96
CA ARG A 570 -21.40 6.51 -8.11
C ARG A 570 -21.08 5.44 -7.07
N ILE A 571 -21.76 5.47 -5.91
CA ILE A 571 -21.56 4.51 -4.82
C ILE A 571 -22.87 3.81 -4.50
N THR A 572 -22.90 2.49 -4.67
CA THR A 572 -24.05 1.67 -4.28
C THR A 572 -23.74 0.93 -2.99
N ILE A 573 -24.53 1.15 -1.93
CA ILE A 573 -24.41 0.39 -0.68
C ILE A 573 -25.51 -0.66 -0.60
N VAL A 574 -25.12 -1.91 -0.33
CA VAL A 574 -26.02 -3.05 -0.11
C VAL A 574 -25.70 -3.72 1.23
N ASP A 575 -26.71 -4.33 1.84
CA ASP A 575 -26.58 -5.12 3.08
C ASP A 575 -27.07 -6.55 2.80
N GLU A 576 -26.40 -7.22 1.87
CA GLU A 576 -26.76 -8.56 1.44
C GLU A 576 -25.80 -9.56 2.11
N PRO A 577 -26.29 -10.53 2.90
CA PRO A 577 -25.44 -11.62 3.36
C PRO A 577 -24.90 -12.34 2.12
N ALA A 578 -23.60 -12.59 2.08
CA ALA A 578 -22.95 -13.04 0.86
C ALA A 578 -23.62 -14.32 0.30
N ASN A 579 -24.21 -14.23 -0.90
CA ASN A 579 -25.04 -15.28 -1.51
C ASN A 579 -24.18 -16.36 -2.18
N TYR A 580 -23.38 -17.05 -1.37
CA TYR A 580 -22.58 -18.19 -1.81
C TYR A 580 -23.41 -19.48 -1.82
N PRO A 581 -23.00 -20.51 -2.57
CA PRO A 581 -23.58 -21.84 -2.48
C PRO A 581 -23.84 -22.27 -1.03
N ALA A 582 -25.02 -22.82 -0.74
CA ALA A 582 -25.46 -23.13 0.63
C ALA A 582 -24.56 -24.15 1.36
N ASP A 583 -23.67 -24.84 0.65
CA ASP A 583 -22.67 -25.74 1.21
C ASP A 583 -21.33 -25.04 1.57
N LEU A 584 -21.26 -23.72 1.39
CA LEU A 584 -20.21 -22.86 1.94
C LEU A 584 -20.68 -22.25 3.26
N GLU A 585 -20.32 -22.91 4.35
CA GLU A 585 -20.61 -22.45 5.72
C GLU A 585 -19.67 -21.30 6.10
N THR A 586 -20.24 -20.10 6.32
CA THR A 586 -19.53 -18.90 6.80
C THR A 586 -18.77 -19.22 8.09
N GLY A 587 -17.48 -18.86 8.14
CA GLY A 587 -16.57 -19.16 9.26
C GLY A 587 -15.79 -20.47 9.10
N SER A 588 -16.07 -21.29 8.08
CA SER A 588 -15.20 -22.42 7.74
C SER A 588 -13.80 -21.94 7.31
N TRP A 589 -12.75 -22.70 7.63
CA TRP A 589 -11.36 -22.34 7.31
C TRP A 589 -11.12 -22.09 5.82
N TYR A 590 -11.89 -22.75 4.95
CA TYR A 590 -11.82 -22.62 3.50
C TYR A 590 -12.77 -21.58 2.90
N TYR A 591 -13.64 -20.96 3.70
CA TYR A 591 -14.71 -20.09 3.20
C TYR A 591 -14.14 -18.99 2.31
N ASN A 592 -13.15 -18.25 2.81
CA ASN A 592 -12.51 -17.14 2.07
C ASN A 592 -11.79 -17.61 0.80
N ALA A 593 -11.32 -18.86 0.74
CA ALA A 593 -10.66 -19.41 -0.44
C ALA A 593 -11.66 -19.86 -1.51
N ALA A 594 -12.75 -20.50 -1.07
CA ALA A 594 -13.85 -20.88 -1.95
C ALA A 594 -14.55 -19.65 -2.55
N VAL A 595 -14.76 -18.61 -1.74
CA VAL A 595 -15.27 -17.30 -2.14
C VAL A 595 -14.36 -16.66 -3.19
N TYR A 596 -13.06 -16.53 -2.89
CA TYR A 596 -12.07 -16.01 -3.83
C TYR A 596 -12.15 -16.72 -5.19
N ALA A 597 -12.22 -18.06 -5.17
CA ALA A 597 -12.27 -18.85 -6.38
C ALA A 597 -13.58 -18.68 -7.17
N LEU A 598 -14.71 -18.44 -6.50
CA LEU A 598 -16.01 -18.20 -7.12
C LEU A 598 -16.11 -16.80 -7.72
N ASP A 599 -15.75 -15.76 -6.95
CA ASP A 599 -15.89 -14.36 -7.36
C ASP A 599 -14.99 -14.00 -8.55
N ASN A 600 -13.82 -14.63 -8.63
CA ASN A 600 -12.89 -14.46 -9.75
C ASN A 600 -13.16 -15.42 -10.92
N GLY A 601 -14.22 -16.24 -10.86
CA GLY A 601 -14.54 -17.23 -11.90
C GLY A 601 -13.46 -18.30 -12.13
N ILE A 602 -12.57 -18.48 -11.16
CA ILE A 602 -11.42 -19.41 -11.17
C ILE A 602 -11.94 -20.85 -11.03
N MET A 603 -12.84 -21.07 -10.06
CA MET A 603 -13.57 -22.31 -9.87
C MET A 603 -15.06 -22.04 -9.97
N ASN A 604 -15.77 -22.87 -10.73
CA ASN A 604 -17.23 -22.81 -10.77
C ASN A 604 -17.85 -23.73 -9.71
N GLY A 605 -19.03 -23.36 -9.22
CA GLY A 605 -19.92 -24.28 -8.51
C GLY A 605 -20.37 -25.43 -9.41
N THR A 606 -20.62 -26.59 -8.82
CA THR A 606 -21.26 -27.71 -9.50
C THR A 606 -22.79 -27.57 -9.38
N ASN A 607 -23.52 -28.50 -9.98
CA ASN A 607 -24.99 -28.55 -9.85
C ASN A 607 -25.49 -28.78 -8.40
N LYS A 608 -24.58 -28.98 -7.43
CA LYS A 608 -24.88 -29.21 -6.01
C LYS A 608 -24.31 -28.15 -5.06
N GLY A 609 -23.63 -27.13 -5.58
CA GLY A 609 -22.95 -26.10 -4.79
C GLY A 609 -21.45 -26.07 -5.04
N PHE A 610 -20.65 -25.57 -4.09
CA PHE A 610 -19.20 -25.54 -4.26
C PHE A 610 -18.54 -26.93 -4.11
N GLU A 611 -19.15 -27.82 -3.34
CA GLU A 611 -18.68 -29.15 -2.93
C GLU A 611 -17.28 -29.13 -2.29
N PRO A 612 -17.10 -28.51 -1.10
CA PRO A 612 -15.79 -28.28 -0.50
C PRO A 612 -14.99 -29.57 -0.26
N THR A 613 -15.65 -30.72 -0.06
CA THR A 613 -15.01 -32.03 0.15
C THR A 613 -14.82 -32.86 -1.14
N GLY A 614 -15.21 -32.31 -2.31
CA GLY A 614 -15.07 -33.01 -3.59
C GLY A 614 -13.60 -33.20 -3.99
N THR A 615 -13.30 -34.26 -4.73
CA THR A 615 -11.95 -34.57 -5.20
C THR A 615 -11.53 -33.71 -6.39
N VAL A 616 -10.24 -33.41 -6.51
CA VAL A 616 -9.66 -32.65 -7.64
C VAL A 616 -9.04 -33.60 -8.66
N THR A 617 -9.35 -33.40 -9.95
CA THR A 617 -8.78 -34.17 -11.07
C THR A 617 -7.76 -33.37 -11.87
N ARG A 618 -6.97 -34.04 -12.73
CA ARG A 618 -6.04 -33.35 -13.63
C ARG A 618 -6.76 -32.31 -14.48
N ALA A 619 -7.92 -32.65 -15.03
CA ALA A 619 -8.73 -31.72 -15.82
C ALA A 619 -9.17 -30.49 -15.01
N THR A 620 -9.50 -30.69 -13.73
CA THR A 620 -9.88 -29.60 -12.82
C THR A 620 -8.75 -28.60 -12.66
N VAL A 621 -7.52 -29.06 -12.44
CA VAL A 621 -6.36 -28.17 -12.27
C VAL A 621 -6.14 -27.33 -13.52
N TYR A 622 -6.03 -27.96 -14.70
CA TYR A 622 -5.78 -27.23 -15.95
C TYR A 622 -6.94 -26.29 -16.32
N GLN A 623 -8.19 -26.70 -16.12
CA GLN A 623 -9.33 -25.80 -16.37
C GLN A 623 -9.27 -24.57 -15.47
N THR A 624 -8.89 -24.74 -14.22
CA THR A 624 -8.79 -23.63 -13.29
C THR A 624 -7.65 -22.67 -13.66
N LEU A 625 -6.48 -23.18 -14.06
CA LEU A 625 -5.40 -22.32 -14.57
C LEU A 625 -5.80 -21.58 -15.86
N TYR A 626 -6.49 -22.27 -16.76
CA TYR A 626 -7.03 -21.64 -17.97
C TYR A 626 -8.04 -20.53 -17.65
N ASN A 627 -8.86 -20.69 -16.61
CA ASN A 627 -9.77 -19.64 -16.14
C ASN A 627 -8.99 -18.44 -15.56
N MET A 628 -7.93 -18.70 -14.77
CA MET A 628 -7.06 -17.65 -14.23
C MET A 628 -6.39 -16.83 -15.32
N GLU A 629 -6.10 -17.43 -16.47
CA GLU A 629 -5.52 -16.75 -17.65
C GLU A 629 -6.57 -16.01 -18.49
N GLY A 630 -7.81 -15.89 -18.03
CA GLY A 630 -8.87 -15.20 -18.76
C GLY A 630 -9.39 -15.98 -19.97
N LYS A 631 -9.19 -17.31 -19.98
CA LYS A 631 -9.68 -18.24 -21.02
C LYS A 631 -9.19 -17.86 -22.43
N PRO A 632 -7.87 -17.87 -22.67
CA PRO A 632 -7.30 -17.49 -23.97
C PRO A 632 -7.85 -18.33 -25.13
N ALA A 633 -7.85 -17.73 -26.33
CA ALA A 633 -8.31 -18.41 -27.53
C ALA A 633 -7.35 -19.55 -27.92
N VAL A 634 -7.90 -20.69 -28.35
CA VAL A 634 -7.13 -21.87 -28.76
C VAL A 634 -7.33 -22.09 -30.26
N GLU A 635 -6.30 -21.82 -31.06
CA GLU A 635 -6.42 -21.84 -32.53
C GLU A 635 -6.38 -23.25 -33.15
N LYS A 636 -5.89 -24.27 -32.42
CA LYS A 636 -5.81 -25.66 -32.91
C LYS A 636 -5.76 -26.69 -31.78
N ALA A 637 -6.56 -27.75 -31.87
CA ALA A 637 -6.45 -28.91 -30.98
C ALA A 637 -5.20 -29.74 -31.38
N THR A 638 -4.22 -29.80 -30.48
CA THR A 638 -2.96 -30.54 -30.66
C THR A 638 -2.92 -31.81 -29.81
N VAL A 639 -3.73 -31.90 -28.76
CA VAL A 639 -3.82 -33.06 -27.87
C VAL A 639 -5.05 -33.90 -28.21
N THR A 640 -4.84 -35.16 -28.61
CA THR A 640 -5.93 -36.09 -28.96
C THR A 640 -6.61 -36.68 -27.73
N GLY A 641 -7.89 -37.04 -27.85
CA GLY A 641 -8.65 -37.70 -26.77
C GLY A 641 -9.35 -36.75 -25.80
N THR A 642 -9.36 -35.45 -26.11
CA THR A 642 -10.10 -34.41 -25.35
C THR A 642 -11.34 -33.92 -26.10
N GLU A 643 -11.68 -34.50 -27.25
CA GLU A 643 -12.73 -33.97 -28.13
C GLU A 643 -14.12 -34.03 -27.48
N GLY A 644 -14.76 -32.87 -27.30
CA GLY A 644 -16.10 -32.76 -26.71
C GLY A 644 -16.13 -32.72 -25.17
N GLU A 645 -14.96 -32.80 -24.53
CA GLU A 645 -14.84 -32.69 -23.07
C GLU A 645 -14.84 -31.23 -22.59
N TRP A 646 -15.33 -30.99 -21.37
CA TRP A 646 -15.46 -29.63 -20.81
C TRP A 646 -14.11 -28.94 -20.58
N TYR A 647 -13.02 -29.70 -20.48
CA TYR A 647 -11.65 -29.23 -20.28
C TYR A 647 -10.82 -29.18 -21.57
N ALA A 648 -11.42 -29.43 -22.73
CA ALA A 648 -10.69 -29.54 -24.00
C ALA A 648 -9.85 -28.29 -24.30
N ASN A 649 -10.43 -27.10 -24.16
CA ASN A 649 -9.71 -25.85 -24.41
C ASN A 649 -8.56 -25.65 -23.43
N ALA A 650 -8.78 -25.96 -22.15
CA ALA A 650 -7.77 -25.79 -21.11
C ALA A 650 -6.53 -26.66 -21.37
N ILE A 651 -6.72 -27.93 -21.76
CA ILE A 651 -5.59 -28.83 -22.06
C ILE A 651 -4.85 -28.41 -23.32
N ASN A 652 -5.56 -28.00 -24.37
CA ASN A 652 -4.92 -27.56 -25.60
C ASN A 652 -4.18 -26.22 -25.42
N TRP A 653 -4.73 -25.30 -24.61
CA TRP A 653 -4.01 -24.12 -24.17
C TRP A 653 -2.77 -24.49 -23.36
N ALA A 654 -2.89 -25.34 -22.35
CA ALA A 654 -1.76 -25.76 -21.52
C ALA A 654 -0.64 -26.38 -22.37
N ALA A 655 -0.97 -27.23 -23.35
CA ALA A 655 0.01 -27.77 -24.29
C ALA A 655 0.69 -26.69 -25.13
N SER A 656 -0.06 -25.68 -25.60
CA SER A 656 0.52 -24.56 -26.36
C SER A 656 1.39 -23.63 -25.49
N ALA A 657 1.08 -23.54 -24.20
CA ALA A 657 1.85 -22.79 -23.21
C ALA A 657 3.03 -23.58 -22.64
N GLY A 658 3.25 -24.83 -23.08
CA GLY A 658 4.31 -25.70 -22.55
C GLY A 658 4.03 -26.30 -21.16
N LEU A 659 2.82 -26.10 -20.61
CA LEU A 659 2.40 -26.59 -19.29
C LEU A 659 1.89 -28.04 -19.31
N PHE A 660 1.79 -28.66 -20.48
CA PHE A 660 1.36 -30.05 -20.64
C PHE A 660 2.25 -30.77 -21.65
N GLU A 661 2.90 -31.85 -21.21
CA GLU A 661 3.71 -32.71 -22.06
C GLU A 661 2.91 -33.93 -22.56
N GLY A 662 2.76 -34.04 -23.88
CA GLY A 662 2.17 -35.22 -24.54
C GLY A 662 1.30 -34.91 -25.74
N THR A 663 1.06 -35.90 -26.60
CA THR A 663 0.19 -35.78 -27.79
C THR A 663 -1.22 -36.36 -27.56
N GLU A 664 -1.45 -37.08 -26.46
CA GLU A 664 -2.73 -37.68 -26.08
C GLU A 664 -2.99 -37.47 -24.58
N TYR A 665 -4.21 -37.08 -24.20
CA TYR A 665 -4.55 -36.78 -22.80
C TYR A 665 -4.84 -38.04 -21.96
N GLY A 666 -5.50 -39.04 -22.54
CA GLY A 666 -5.98 -40.23 -21.84
C GLY A 666 -7.26 -39.99 -21.03
N THR A 667 -7.53 -40.85 -20.04
CA THR A 667 -8.70 -40.73 -19.16
C THR A 667 -8.41 -39.76 -18.00
N ASP A 668 -9.33 -38.83 -17.71
CA ASP A 668 -9.20 -37.95 -16.54
C ASP A 668 -9.23 -38.75 -15.23
N THR A 669 -8.29 -38.45 -14.34
CA THR A 669 -8.12 -39.14 -13.06
C THR A 669 -7.91 -38.15 -11.93
N VAL A 670 -8.27 -38.56 -10.71
CA VAL A 670 -7.91 -37.84 -9.49
C VAL A 670 -6.38 -37.73 -9.42
N ILE A 671 -5.90 -36.52 -9.12
CA ILE A 671 -4.46 -36.21 -9.11
C ILE A 671 -3.94 -36.19 -7.66
N THR A 672 -2.70 -36.59 -7.47
CA THR A 672 -2.03 -36.51 -6.16
C THR A 672 -1.69 -35.06 -5.81
N ARG A 673 -1.53 -34.78 -4.53
CA ARG A 673 -1.07 -33.48 -4.02
C ARG A 673 0.26 -33.06 -4.64
N SER A 674 1.21 -33.99 -4.76
CA SER A 674 2.50 -33.75 -5.42
C SER A 674 2.35 -33.40 -6.91
N GLY A 675 1.47 -34.10 -7.63
CA GLY A 675 1.19 -33.79 -9.03
C GLY A 675 0.51 -32.43 -9.25
N ILE A 676 -0.33 -31.98 -8.31
CA ILE A 676 -0.87 -30.60 -8.34
C ILE A 676 0.28 -29.60 -8.13
N ALA A 677 1.17 -29.87 -7.17
CA ALA A 677 2.29 -28.98 -6.88
C ALA A 677 3.22 -28.80 -8.10
N THR A 678 3.49 -29.87 -8.85
CA THR A 678 4.22 -29.82 -10.13
C THR A 678 3.55 -28.87 -11.11
N ILE A 679 2.26 -29.06 -11.41
CA ILE A 679 1.54 -28.22 -12.38
C ILE A 679 1.51 -26.75 -11.93
N ILE A 680 1.39 -26.49 -10.62
CA ILE A 680 1.40 -25.11 -10.08
C ILE A 680 2.78 -24.47 -10.23
N ALA A 681 3.88 -25.22 -10.05
CA ALA A 681 5.23 -24.71 -10.24
C ALA A 681 5.55 -24.47 -11.73
N ASP A 682 5.08 -25.34 -12.63
CA ASP A 682 5.17 -25.13 -14.08
C ASP A 682 4.44 -23.84 -14.47
N TYR A 683 3.24 -23.65 -13.92
CA TYR A 683 2.47 -22.43 -14.12
C TYR A 683 3.15 -21.20 -13.52
N ALA A 684 3.76 -21.30 -12.34
CA ALA A 684 4.57 -20.22 -11.76
C ALA A 684 5.69 -19.79 -12.70
N SER A 685 6.40 -20.76 -13.26
CA SER A 685 7.50 -20.54 -14.20
C SER A 685 7.00 -19.85 -15.47
N TYR A 686 5.86 -20.30 -16.01
CA TYR A 686 5.18 -19.62 -17.12
C TYR A 686 4.80 -18.17 -16.80
N LYS A 687 4.48 -17.85 -15.53
CA LYS A 687 4.16 -16.48 -15.07
C LYS A 687 5.39 -15.67 -14.64
N GLY A 688 6.61 -16.21 -14.73
CA GLY A 688 7.82 -15.53 -14.25
C GLY A 688 7.87 -15.37 -12.72
N ILE A 689 7.19 -16.25 -11.99
CA ILE A 689 7.12 -16.26 -10.53
C ILE A 689 8.18 -17.25 -10.01
N THR A 690 9.09 -16.75 -9.17
CA THR A 690 10.07 -17.58 -8.46
C THR A 690 9.90 -17.44 -6.96
N VAL A 691 10.39 -18.45 -6.21
CA VAL A 691 10.37 -18.45 -4.74
C VAL A 691 11.75 -18.87 -4.24
N ASP A 692 12.19 -18.30 -3.13
CA ASP A 692 13.43 -18.73 -2.48
C ASP A 692 13.26 -20.14 -1.90
N THR A 693 14.04 -21.10 -2.41
CA THR A 693 13.99 -22.51 -2.00
C THR A 693 15.18 -22.95 -1.15
N SER A 694 16.02 -22.00 -0.70
CA SER A 694 17.29 -22.28 -0.01
C SER A 694 17.15 -22.93 1.38
N GLY A 695 15.93 -23.05 1.91
CA GLY A 695 15.65 -23.62 3.23
C GLY A 695 15.86 -25.15 3.33
N MET A 696 16.05 -25.64 4.56
CA MET A 696 16.06 -27.08 4.87
C MET A 696 14.77 -27.60 5.50
N ALA A 697 13.85 -26.72 5.91
CA ALA A 697 12.67 -27.07 6.70
C ALA A 697 11.77 -28.14 6.04
N MET A 698 11.67 -28.14 4.71
CA MET A 698 10.91 -29.17 3.99
C MET A 698 11.53 -30.57 4.13
N LYS A 699 12.86 -30.66 4.15
CA LYS A 699 13.60 -31.93 4.27
C LYS A 699 13.44 -32.58 5.64
N GLU A 700 13.02 -31.80 6.64
CA GLU A 700 12.75 -32.29 8.00
C GLU A 700 11.36 -32.91 8.14
N ALA A 701 10.51 -32.80 7.12
CA ALA A 701 9.17 -33.39 7.15
C ALA A 701 9.23 -34.93 7.24
N PRO A 702 8.40 -35.57 8.10
CA PRO A 702 8.49 -37.01 8.34
C PRO A 702 8.29 -37.90 7.11
N ASP A 703 7.61 -37.39 6.09
CA ASP A 703 7.27 -38.08 4.86
C ASP A 703 7.95 -37.48 3.61
N TYR A 704 9.02 -36.69 3.79
CA TYR A 704 9.80 -36.10 2.69
C TYR A 704 10.28 -37.17 1.69
N ASP A 705 10.79 -38.29 2.18
CA ASP A 705 11.28 -39.41 1.34
C ASP A 705 10.16 -40.10 0.52
N SER A 706 8.89 -39.77 0.78
CA SER A 706 7.75 -40.30 0.02
C SER A 706 7.36 -39.44 -1.19
N ILE A 707 8.01 -38.30 -1.39
CA ILE A 707 7.81 -37.44 -2.56
C ILE A 707 8.39 -38.15 -3.80
N PRO A 708 7.59 -38.36 -4.87
CA PRO A 708 8.13 -38.86 -6.13
C PRO A 708 9.22 -37.93 -6.66
N ALA A 709 10.34 -38.49 -7.16
CA ALA A 709 11.47 -37.69 -7.64
C ALA A 709 11.06 -36.65 -8.71
N ALA A 710 10.12 -37.01 -9.58
CA ALA A 710 9.59 -36.13 -10.63
C ALA A 710 8.73 -34.97 -10.10
N ASP A 711 8.19 -35.06 -8.88
CA ASP A 711 7.35 -34.02 -8.28
C ASP A 711 8.10 -33.18 -7.21
N LEU A 712 9.38 -33.48 -6.98
CA LEU A 712 10.15 -32.89 -5.89
C LEU A 712 10.30 -31.37 -6.05
N GLU A 713 10.57 -30.91 -7.26
CA GLU A 713 10.70 -29.50 -7.57
C GLU A 713 9.39 -28.75 -7.33
N GLY A 714 8.28 -29.25 -7.85
CA GLY A 714 6.95 -28.67 -7.64
C GLY A 714 6.56 -28.60 -6.17
N MET A 715 6.79 -29.68 -5.41
CA MET A 715 6.57 -29.69 -3.96
C MET A 715 7.47 -28.70 -3.22
N THR A 716 8.71 -28.52 -3.67
CA THR A 716 9.66 -27.56 -3.10
C THR A 716 9.20 -26.14 -3.33
N PHE A 717 8.82 -25.79 -4.57
CA PHE A 717 8.24 -24.50 -4.91
C PHE A 717 7.02 -24.22 -4.03
N CYS A 718 6.04 -25.12 -3.99
CA CYS A 718 4.81 -24.86 -3.27
C CYS A 718 5.01 -24.76 -1.75
N TYR A 719 5.95 -25.51 -1.17
CA TYR A 719 6.25 -25.44 0.27
C TYR A 719 6.88 -24.11 0.66
N TYR A 720 7.91 -23.68 -0.07
CA TYR A 720 8.64 -22.45 0.24
C TYR A 720 7.85 -21.20 -0.16
N GLY A 721 7.14 -21.25 -1.28
CA GLY A 721 6.18 -20.23 -1.69
C GLY A 721 4.91 -20.14 -0.83
N LYS A 722 4.78 -20.99 0.20
CA LYS A 722 3.58 -21.09 1.07
C LYS A 722 2.28 -21.35 0.32
N VAL A 723 2.39 -21.82 -0.92
CA VAL A 723 1.27 -22.24 -1.77
C VAL A 723 0.64 -23.53 -1.24
N MET A 724 1.47 -24.44 -0.73
CA MET A 724 1.04 -25.68 -0.07
C MET A 724 1.83 -25.90 1.23
N THR A 725 1.15 -26.08 2.36
CA THR A 725 1.80 -26.36 3.65
C THR A 725 1.53 -27.78 4.14
N GLY A 726 2.41 -28.31 4.99
CA GLY A 726 2.16 -29.61 5.63
C GLY A 726 0.94 -29.59 6.57
N ASP A 727 0.50 -30.78 6.98
CA ASP A 727 -0.55 -30.93 7.99
C ASP A 727 -0.07 -30.48 9.39
N GLN A 728 -0.97 -30.47 10.38
CA GLN A 728 -0.66 -30.07 11.76
C GLN A 728 0.43 -30.93 12.45
N LYS A 729 0.79 -32.08 11.87
CA LYS A 729 1.85 -32.97 12.36
C LYS A 729 3.15 -32.81 11.56
N GLY A 730 3.18 -31.88 10.61
CA GLY A 730 4.34 -31.60 9.76
C GLY A 730 4.50 -32.51 8.55
N ASN A 731 3.52 -33.37 8.21
CA ASN A 731 3.60 -34.20 7.01
C ASN A 731 3.22 -33.39 5.76
N LEU A 732 3.94 -33.60 4.66
CA LEU A 732 3.71 -32.97 3.36
C LEU A 732 2.56 -33.63 2.59
N ASN A 733 2.31 -34.92 2.86
CA ASN A 733 1.31 -35.80 2.26
C ASN A 733 1.36 -35.84 0.72
N PRO A 734 2.53 -36.08 0.08
CA PRO A 734 2.69 -35.95 -1.37
C PRO A 734 1.78 -36.89 -2.18
N ASN A 735 1.57 -38.12 -1.69
CA ASN A 735 0.71 -39.12 -2.32
C ASN A 735 -0.79 -38.97 -1.96
N GLY A 736 -1.13 -37.99 -1.13
CA GLY A 736 -2.52 -37.67 -0.75
C GLY A 736 -3.30 -37.01 -1.89
N GLN A 737 -4.57 -36.71 -1.64
CA GLN A 737 -5.44 -36.00 -2.58
C GLN A 737 -5.89 -34.69 -1.95
N LEU A 738 -6.09 -33.65 -2.76
CA LEU A 738 -6.73 -32.42 -2.31
C LEU A 738 -8.23 -32.48 -2.52
N THR A 739 -8.94 -31.97 -1.53
CA THR A 739 -10.31 -31.54 -1.68
C THR A 739 -10.40 -30.23 -2.49
N ARG A 740 -11.58 -29.92 -3.02
CA ARG A 740 -11.84 -28.65 -3.72
C ARG A 740 -11.61 -27.43 -2.83
N ALA A 741 -11.92 -27.52 -1.54
CA ALA A 741 -11.61 -26.49 -0.55
C ALA A 741 -10.10 -26.26 -0.39
N GLU A 742 -9.33 -27.34 -0.25
CA GLU A 742 -7.86 -27.26 -0.17
C GLU A 742 -7.27 -26.72 -1.47
N PHE A 743 -7.78 -27.12 -2.62
CA PHE A 743 -7.29 -26.59 -3.90
C PHE A 743 -7.65 -25.11 -4.11
N ALA A 744 -8.83 -24.66 -3.69
CA ALA A 744 -9.15 -23.23 -3.67
C ALA A 744 -8.18 -22.44 -2.78
N GLN A 745 -7.79 -23.00 -1.64
CA GLN A 745 -6.78 -22.39 -0.77
C GLN A 745 -5.41 -22.33 -1.43
N VAL A 746 -5.00 -23.38 -2.16
CA VAL A 746 -3.77 -23.39 -2.96
C VAL A 746 -3.78 -22.26 -3.98
N LEU A 747 -4.87 -22.11 -4.73
CA LEU A 747 -4.99 -21.08 -5.77
C LEU A 747 -4.98 -19.66 -5.18
N LYS A 748 -5.63 -19.48 -4.04
CA LYS A 748 -5.58 -18.22 -3.30
C LYS A 748 -4.19 -17.91 -2.76
N ASN A 749 -3.48 -18.90 -2.24
CA ASN A 749 -2.09 -18.71 -1.79
C ASN A 749 -1.15 -18.47 -2.97
N PHE A 750 -1.45 -19.03 -4.14
CA PHE A 750 -0.69 -18.76 -5.36
C PHE A 750 -0.92 -17.32 -5.85
N SER A 751 -2.15 -16.79 -5.76
CA SER A 751 -2.50 -15.48 -6.33
C SER A 751 -1.82 -14.28 -5.65
N ILE A 752 -1.31 -14.46 -4.43
CA ILE A 752 -0.52 -13.45 -3.74
C ILE A 752 0.95 -13.44 -4.19
N LEU A 753 1.42 -14.47 -4.91
CA LEU A 753 2.75 -14.48 -5.49
C LEU A 753 2.79 -13.53 -6.70
N LYS A 754 3.86 -12.74 -6.81
CA LYS A 754 4.07 -11.78 -7.89
C LYS A 754 5.25 -12.22 -8.77
N PRO A 755 5.25 -11.87 -10.07
CA PRO A 755 6.43 -12.03 -10.90
C PRO A 755 7.62 -11.32 -10.26
N THR A 756 8.78 -11.96 -10.28
CA THR A 756 10.03 -11.41 -9.70
C THR A 756 10.91 -10.74 -10.77
N TYR A 757 10.60 -10.96 -12.04
CA TYR A 757 11.30 -10.38 -13.18
C TYR A 757 10.39 -10.22 -14.40
N VAL A 758 10.86 -9.46 -15.38
CA VAL A 758 10.27 -9.31 -16.72
C VAL A 758 11.32 -9.74 -17.74
N GLU A 759 10.92 -10.53 -18.72
CA GLU A 759 11.75 -10.82 -19.89
C GLU A 759 11.26 -10.08 -21.13
N THR A 760 12.20 -9.55 -21.92
CA THR A 760 11.92 -8.85 -23.17
C THR A 760 12.91 -9.27 -24.23
N VAL A 761 12.43 -9.65 -25.41
CA VAL A 761 13.28 -9.91 -26.58
C VAL A 761 13.61 -8.59 -27.25
N VAL A 762 14.89 -8.34 -27.49
CA VAL A 762 15.42 -7.10 -28.04
C VAL A 762 16.38 -7.38 -29.20
N SER A 763 16.63 -6.38 -30.05
CA SER A 763 17.60 -6.42 -31.14
C SER A 763 18.53 -5.22 -31.02
N ILE A 764 19.84 -5.46 -31.02
CA ILE A 764 20.84 -4.43 -30.80
C ILE A 764 21.61 -4.17 -32.09
N PRO A 765 21.52 -2.96 -32.69
CA PRO A 765 22.20 -2.65 -33.92
C PRO A 765 23.69 -2.40 -33.68
N VAL A 766 24.54 -3.06 -34.49
CA VAL A 766 26.00 -2.87 -34.49
C VAL A 766 26.46 -2.30 -35.82
N ALA A 767 27.14 -1.16 -35.77
CA ALA A 767 27.74 -0.54 -36.95
C ALA A 767 28.97 -1.31 -37.44
N ALA A 768 29.22 -1.26 -38.75
CA ALA A 768 30.42 -1.89 -39.32
C ALA A 768 31.70 -1.24 -38.76
N GLN A 769 32.56 -2.05 -38.15
CA GLN A 769 33.82 -1.61 -37.55
C GLN A 769 34.87 -2.73 -37.53
N ASP A 770 36.14 -2.36 -37.56
CA ASP A 770 37.29 -3.29 -37.51
C ASP A 770 37.23 -4.46 -38.48
N GLY A 771 36.65 -4.25 -39.67
CA GLY A 771 36.50 -5.28 -40.71
C GLY A 771 35.34 -6.25 -40.47
N ILE A 772 34.51 -6.00 -39.46
CA ILE A 772 33.26 -6.71 -39.18
C ILE A 772 32.09 -5.97 -39.85
N PRO A 773 31.21 -6.66 -40.60
CA PRO A 773 30.03 -6.04 -41.21
C PRO A 773 29.03 -5.51 -40.16
N ALA A 774 28.21 -4.54 -40.57
CA ALA A 774 27.07 -4.10 -39.77
C ALA A 774 26.07 -5.25 -39.64
N HIS A 775 25.51 -5.42 -38.45
CA HIS A 775 24.60 -6.53 -38.14
C HIS A 775 23.74 -6.19 -36.92
N GLU A 776 22.79 -7.07 -36.62
CA GLU A 776 21.92 -7.00 -35.46
C GLU A 776 22.25 -8.15 -34.50
N ILE A 777 22.24 -7.87 -33.21
CA ILE A 777 22.38 -8.88 -32.14
C ILE A 777 20.99 -9.14 -31.55
N PRO A 778 20.38 -10.30 -31.81
CA PRO A 778 19.20 -10.75 -31.06
C PRO A 778 19.58 -11.03 -29.61
N ALA A 779 18.76 -10.56 -28.69
CA ALA A 779 19.01 -10.74 -27.27
C ALA A 779 17.72 -10.90 -26.45
N THR A 780 17.83 -11.49 -25.27
CA THR A 780 16.77 -11.54 -24.27
C THR A 780 17.26 -10.81 -23.02
N LEU A 781 16.57 -9.73 -22.69
CA LEU A 781 16.76 -8.94 -21.48
C LEU A 781 15.89 -9.52 -20.37
N THR A 782 16.49 -9.85 -19.23
CA THR A 782 15.77 -10.21 -17.99
C THR A 782 16.02 -9.11 -16.97
N LEU A 783 14.96 -8.41 -16.55
CA LEU A 783 15.01 -7.32 -15.57
C LEU A 783 14.29 -7.73 -14.28
N PRO A 784 14.91 -7.56 -13.10
CA PRO A 784 14.19 -7.66 -11.83
C PRO A 784 13.02 -6.66 -11.78
N VAL A 785 11.86 -7.05 -11.25
CA VAL A 785 10.74 -6.11 -11.07
C VAL A 785 11.06 -4.99 -10.07
N SER A 786 12.05 -5.22 -9.20
CA SER A 786 12.55 -4.23 -8.25
C SER A 786 13.38 -3.13 -8.93
N ALA A 787 13.83 -3.34 -10.17
CA ALA A 787 14.68 -2.40 -10.87
C ALA A 787 13.87 -1.17 -11.31
N SER A 788 14.24 0.00 -10.79
CA SER A 788 13.60 1.27 -11.12
C SER A 788 14.65 2.36 -11.38
N LYS A 789 14.19 3.54 -11.81
CA LYS A 789 15.07 4.70 -12.01
C LYS A 789 15.80 5.11 -10.72
N ASP A 790 15.14 4.93 -9.58
CA ASP A 790 15.65 5.30 -8.26
C ASP A 790 16.34 4.13 -7.53
N ALA A 791 16.11 2.90 -7.99
CA ALA A 791 16.73 1.67 -7.49
C ALA A 791 17.35 0.89 -8.65
N LYS A 792 18.45 1.41 -9.18
CA LYS A 792 19.17 0.78 -10.30
C LYS A 792 19.86 -0.50 -9.86
N VAL A 793 19.84 -1.50 -10.72
CA VAL A 793 20.46 -2.82 -10.49
C VAL A 793 21.72 -2.99 -11.35
N PRO A 794 22.72 -3.78 -10.90
CA PRO A 794 23.84 -4.15 -11.77
C PRO A 794 23.37 -4.99 -12.96
N GLY A 795 24.16 -5.01 -14.03
CA GLY A 795 23.86 -5.74 -15.26
C GLY A 795 24.93 -6.74 -15.65
N VAL A 796 24.55 -7.88 -16.24
CA VAL A 796 25.48 -8.91 -16.72
C VAL A 796 25.19 -9.29 -18.16
N VAL A 797 26.20 -9.22 -19.02
CA VAL A 797 26.14 -9.75 -20.39
C VAL A 797 26.51 -11.24 -20.38
N MET A 798 25.69 -12.08 -21.01
CA MET A 798 25.87 -13.55 -21.04
C MET A 798 26.22 -14.02 -22.45
N LEU A 799 27.41 -14.62 -22.60
CA LEU A 799 27.99 -15.04 -23.88
C LEU A 799 27.94 -16.57 -24.03
N HIS A 800 27.30 -17.06 -25.08
CA HIS A 800 27.09 -18.50 -25.28
C HIS A 800 28.32 -19.20 -25.90
N GLY A 801 28.38 -20.52 -25.75
CA GLY A 801 29.44 -21.39 -26.27
C GLY A 801 29.32 -21.72 -27.76
N THR A 802 30.30 -22.47 -28.27
CA THR A 802 30.41 -22.82 -29.68
C THR A 802 29.18 -23.55 -30.20
N GLY A 803 28.55 -23.01 -31.24
CA GLY A 803 27.41 -23.66 -31.89
C GLY A 803 26.13 -23.71 -31.06
N SER A 804 26.03 -22.91 -30.00
CA SER A 804 24.83 -22.77 -29.17
C SER A 804 23.94 -21.59 -29.61
N ASN A 805 23.14 -21.05 -28.70
CA ASN A 805 22.37 -19.81 -28.83
C ASN A 805 22.30 -19.10 -27.46
N ARG A 806 21.64 -17.95 -27.39
CA ARG A 806 21.52 -17.10 -26.20
C ARG A 806 20.97 -17.79 -24.95
N ASP A 807 20.14 -18.83 -25.10
CA ASP A 807 19.59 -19.59 -23.97
C ASP A 807 20.49 -20.73 -23.50
N GLU A 808 21.54 -21.02 -24.26
CA GLU A 808 22.59 -22.00 -24.02
C GLU A 808 22.10 -23.46 -23.99
N ALA A 809 23.05 -24.40 -24.04
CA ALA A 809 22.80 -25.83 -24.03
C ALA A 809 21.88 -26.23 -22.87
N GLY A 810 20.83 -26.98 -23.18
CA GLY A 810 19.84 -27.42 -22.18
C GLY A 810 19.09 -26.29 -21.48
N MET A 811 18.98 -25.12 -22.12
CA MET A 811 18.36 -23.90 -21.54
C MET A 811 19.12 -23.34 -20.34
N GLY A 812 20.42 -23.64 -20.21
CA GLY A 812 21.20 -23.29 -19.03
C GLY A 812 21.18 -21.80 -18.67
N TYR A 813 21.27 -20.90 -19.66
CA TYR A 813 21.18 -19.46 -19.39
C TYR A 813 19.74 -18.97 -19.23
N ALA A 814 18.79 -19.55 -19.95
CA ALA A 814 17.37 -19.24 -19.74
C ALA A 814 16.89 -19.62 -18.33
N LEU A 815 17.53 -20.61 -17.69
CA LEU A 815 17.30 -20.94 -16.28
C LEU A 815 18.10 -20.05 -15.32
N ALA A 816 19.34 -19.68 -15.68
CA ALA A 816 20.21 -18.87 -14.83
C ALA A 816 19.74 -17.42 -14.66
N ALA A 817 19.26 -16.80 -15.74
CA ALA A 817 18.90 -15.38 -15.76
C ALA A 817 17.74 -15.01 -14.81
N PRO A 818 16.60 -15.75 -14.79
CA PRO A 818 15.56 -15.59 -13.77
C PRO A 818 16.08 -15.66 -12.33
N ARG A 819 16.98 -16.61 -12.07
CA ARG A 819 17.57 -16.79 -10.73
C ARG A 819 18.45 -15.60 -10.34
N MET A 820 19.27 -15.10 -11.26
CA MET A 820 20.06 -13.88 -11.04
C MET A 820 19.17 -12.63 -10.87
N ALA A 821 18.03 -12.57 -11.56
CA ALA A 821 17.08 -11.47 -11.39
C ALA A 821 16.42 -11.46 -10.01
N ALA A 822 16.14 -12.64 -9.43
CA ALA A 822 15.69 -12.76 -8.04
C ALA A 822 16.73 -12.20 -7.03
N ASP A 823 18.01 -12.26 -7.40
CA ASP A 823 19.14 -11.71 -6.65
C ASP A 823 19.44 -10.23 -6.99
N GLY A 824 18.53 -9.58 -7.72
CA GLY A 824 18.62 -8.16 -8.06
C GLY A 824 19.65 -7.84 -9.14
N ILE A 825 19.94 -8.78 -10.06
CA ILE A 825 20.87 -8.58 -11.16
C ILE A 825 20.11 -8.64 -12.50
N ALA A 826 20.25 -7.61 -13.33
CA ALA A 826 19.77 -7.64 -14.70
C ALA A 826 20.70 -8.49 -15.58
N THR A 827 20.14 -9.26 -16.50
CA THR A 827 20.94 -10.06 -17.43
C THR A 827 20.53 -9.83 -18.88
N LEU A 828 21.50 -9.84 -19.79
CA LEU A 828 21.26 -9.77 -21.22
C LEU A 828 21.95 -10.96 -21.91
N ARG A 829 21.12 -11.90 -22.36
CA ARG A 829 21.55 -13.08 -23.12
C ARG A 829 21.59 -12.75 -24.59
N ILE A 830 22.71 -12.94 -25.28
CA ILE A 830 22.87 -12.54 -26.69
C ILE A 830 23.14 -13.72 -27.62
N ASP A 831 22.69 -13.64 -28.87
CA ASP A 831 23.09 -14.54 -29.95
C ASP A 831 24.28 -13.96 -30.70
N PHE A 832 25.38 -14.71 -30.77
CA PHE A 832 26.46 -14.36 -31.69
C PHE A 832 26.05 -14.56 -33.15
N MET A 833 26.76 -13.90 -34.07
CA MET A 833 26.58 -14.08 -35.51
C MET A 833 26.40 -15.54 -35.89
N GLY A 834 25.46 -15.87 -36.78
CA GLY A 834 25.23 -17.24 -37.28
C GLY A 834 24.63 -18.23 -36.28
N ASN A 835 24.26 -17.78 -35.08
CA ASN A 835 23.65 -18.59 -34.03
C ASN A 835 22.28 -18.05 -33.64
N GLY A 836 21.44 -18.93 -33.07
CA GLY A 836 20.07 -18.60 -32.66
C GLY A 836 19.29 -17.86 -33.74
N ASP A 837 18.78 -16.68 -33.39
CA ASP A 837 18.01 -15.83 -34.31
C ASP A 837 18.88 -14.88 -35.14
N SER A 838 20.21 -14.94 -35.00
CA SER A 838 21.11 -14.03 -35.71
C SER A 838 21.09 -14.31 -37.20
N THR A 839 20.85 -13.26 -37.98
CA THR A 839 20.87 -13.33 -39.45
C THR A 839 22.25 -13.07 -40.06
N ALA A 840 23.23 -12.69 -39.23
CA ALA A 840 24.61 -12.46 -39.65
C ALA A 840 25.32 -13.78 -39.98
N SER A 841 26.34 -13.72 -40.85
CA SER A 841 27.08 -14.93 -41.23
C SER A 841 28.03 -15.36 -40.13
N TYR A 842 28.07 -16.66 -39.82
CA TYR A 842 29.10 -17.23 -38.92
C TYR A 842 30.53 -17.05 -39.48
N ARG A 843 30.69 -16.78 -40.78
CA ARG A 843 32.00 -16.49 -41.39
C ARG A 843 32.61 -15.20 -40.85
N ASP A 844 31.75 -14.28 -40.41
CA ASP A 844 32.15 -13.00 -39.84
C ASP A 844 32.39 -13.09 -38.33
N TYR A 845 32.03 -14.22 -37.68
CA TYR A 845 32.34 -14.48 -36.28
C TYR A 845 33.84 -14.73 -36.07
N ASN A 846 34.44 -14.00 -35.12
CA ASN A 846 35.82 -14.12 -34.65
C ASN A 846 35.94 -13.44 -33.26
N TYR A 847 37.13 -13.46 -32.65
CA TYR A 847 37.32 -12.82 -31.34
C TYR A 847 37.04 -11.32 -31.39
N THR A 848 37.44 -10.65 -32.48
CA THR A 848 37.12 -9.22 -32.64
C THR A 848 35.61 -8.97 -32.67
N SER A 849 34.84 -9.74 -33.45
CA SER A 849 33.39 -9.57 -33.48
C SER A 849 32.74 -9.90 -32.13
N ALA A 850 33.19 -10.95 -31.45
CA ALA A 850 32.64 -11.33 -30.14
C ALA A 850 32.84 -10.24 -29.08
N VAL A 851 34.02 -9.59 -29.07
CA VAL A 851 34.30 -8.45 -28.19
C VAL A 851 33.43 -7.24 -28.54
N ILE A 852 33.25 -6.95 -29.83
CA ILE A 852 32.34 -5.90 -30.30
C ILE A 852 30.91 -6.16 -29.81
N ASP A 853 30.42 -7.39 -29.97
CA ASP A 853 29.05 -7.75 -29.63
C ASP A 853 28.83 -7.68 -28.11
N ALA A 854 29.79 -8.18 -27.32
CA ALA A 854 29.76 -8.08 -25.87
C ALA A 854 29.74 -6.61 -25.40
N LYS A 855 30.52 -5.73 -26.05
CA LYS A 855 30.54 -4.30 -25.73
C LYS A 855 29.24 -3.61 -26.12
N ALA A 856 28.67 -3.92 -27.28
CA ALA A 856 27.39 -3.37 -27.72
C ALA A 856 26.25 -3.79 -26.79
N ALA A 857 26.26 -5.05 -26.34
CA ALA A 857 25.33 -5.56 -25.34
C ALA A 857 25.47 -4.85 -23.98
N ALA A 858 26.70 -4.60 -23.54
CA ALA A 858 26.96 -3.83 -22.32
C ALA A 858 26.49 -2.37 -22.43
N ASP A 859 26.71 -1.74 -23.58
CA ASP A 859 26.24 -0.37 -23.84
C ASP A 859 24.71 -0.27 -23.88
N TYR A 860 24.05 -1.29 -24.42
CA TYR A 860 22.60 -1.40 -24.36
C TYR A 860 22.11 -1.46 -22.91
N LEU A 861 22.70 -2.34 -22.08
CA LEU A 861 22.39 -2.43 -20.65
C LEU A 861 22.64 -1.10 -19.93
N ALA A 862 23.80 -0.47 -20.14
CA ALA A 862 24.14 0.81 -19.53
C ALA A 862 23.19 1.95 -19.92
N GLY A 863 22.52 1.84 -21.08
CA GLY A 863 21.55 2.80 -21.58
C GLY A 863 20.16 2.69 -20.95
N LEU A 864 19.87 1.61 -20.22
CA LEU A 864 18.57 1.43 -19.55
C LEU A 864 18.51 2.29 -18.28
N GLU A 865 17.39 2.99 -18.08
CA GLU A 865 17.21 3.85 -16.89
C GLU A 865 17.23 3.06 -15.57
N THR A 866 16.95 1.76 -15.63
CA THR A 866 16.84 0.84 -14.50
C THR A 866 18.15 0.10 -14.18
N VAL A 867 19.18 0.22 -15.01
CA VAL A 867 20.46 -0.47 -14.84
C VAL A 867 21.55 0.53 -14.43
N ASP A 868 22.38 0.13 -13.49
CA ASP A 868 23.58 0.86 -13.11
C ASP A 868 24.71 0.59 -14.12
N GLY A 869 24.80 1.45 -15.13
CA GLY A 869 25.83 1.36 -16.16
C GLY A 869 27.28 1.48 -15.65
N GLY A 870 27.49 1.86 -14.38
CA GLY A 870 28.81 1.82 -13.75
C GLY A 870 29.21 0.44 -13.20
N ASN A 871 28.23 -0.46 -13.04
CA ASN A 871 28.40 -1.77 -12.38
C ASN A 871 27.93 -2.89 -13.31
N LEU A 872 28.71 -3.14 -14.37
CA LEU A 872 28.44 -4.19 -15.33
C LEU A 872 29.44 -5.34 -15.21
N GLY A 873 28.94 -6.57 -15.35
CA GLY A 873 29.73 -7.79 -15.46
C GLY A 873 29.59 -8.45 -16.83
N VAL A 874 30.50 -9.37 -17.12
CA VAL A 874 30.38 -10.27 -18.28
C VAL A 874 30.61 -11.71 -17.84
N MET A 875 29.83 -12.62 -18.41
CA MET A 875 30.05 -14.03 -18.23
C MET A 875 29.98 -14.79 -19.54
N GLY A 876 30.62 -15.96 -19.58
CA GLY A 876 30.50 -16.82 -20.74
C GLY A 876 30.80 -18.29 -20.49
N TRP A 877 30.26 -19.13 -21.37
CA TRP A 877 30.37 -20.59 -21.30
C TRP A 877 31.25 -21.12 -22.43
N SER A 878 32.26 -21.94 -22.11
CA SER A 878 33.13 -22.57 -23.10
C SER A 878 33.87 -21.51 -23.93
N GLN A 879 33.66 -21.45 -25.25
CA GLN A 879 34.11 -20.35 -26.11
C GLN A 879 33.62 -18.97 -25.63
N GLY A 880 32.38 -18.87 -25.15
CA GLY A 880 31.88 -17.62 -24.57
C GLY A 880 32.70 -17.20 -23.35
N GLY A 881 33.26 -18.15 -22.59
CA GLY A 881 34.18 -17.85 -21.48
C GLY A 881 35.50 -17.25 -21.96
N THR A 882 36.00 -17.70 -23.12
CA THR A 882 37.12 -17.06 -23.83
C THR A 882 36.78 -15.62 -24.22
N ASP A 883 35.61 -15.43 -24.83
CA ASP A 883 35.13 -14.14 -25.30
C ASP A 883 34.90 -13.15 -24.14
N ALA A 884 34.42 -13.63 -22.99
CA ALA A 884 34.26 -12.83 -21.78
C ALA A 884 35.60 -12.29 -21.25
N LEU A 885 36.65 -13.11 -21.26
CA LEU A 885 38.01 -12.69 -20.87
C LEU A 885 38.56 -11.64 -21.85
N LEU A 886 38.37 -11.84 -23.15
CA LEU A 886 38.79 -10.89 -24.18
C LEU A 886 38.04 -9.56 -24.06
N ALA A 887 36.73 -9.60 -23.84
CA ALA A 887 35.91 -8.40 -23.68
C ALA A 887 36.30 -7.59 -22.43
N ALA A 888 36.59 -8.28 -21.32
CA ALA A 888 37.02 -7.63 -20.09
C ALA A 888 38.41 -6.98 -20.18
N GLU A 889 39.34 -7.58 -20.93
CA GLU A 889 40.66 -6.97 -21.18
C GLU A 889 40.55 -5.75 -22.12
N ALA A 890 39.77 -5.86 -23.20
CA ALA A 890 39.58 -4.78 -24.16
C ALA A 890 38.79 -3.59 -23.58
N HIS A 891 37.88 -3.86 -22.64
CA HIS A 891 36.98 -2.86 -22.06
C HIS A 891 36.99 -2.88 -20.52
N PRO A 892 38.14 -2.56 -19.89
CA PRO A 892 38.31 -2.66 -18.43
C PRO A 892 37.50 -1.63 -17.64
N ASP A 893 37.08 -0.54 -18.29
CA ASP A 893 36.21 0.48 -17.69
C ASP A 893 34.72 0.11 -17.81
N THR A 894 34.38 -0.93 -18.58
CA THR A 894 33.01 -1.42 -18.76
C THR A 894 32.75 -2.61 -17.85
N PHE A 895 33.59 -3.65 -17.91
CA PHE A 895 33.36 -4.88 -17.18
C PHE A 895 34.13 -4.88 -15.85
N GLN A 896 33.38 -4.76 -14.76
CA GLN A 896 33.91 -4.70 -13.39
C GLN A 896 34.04 -6.07 -12.73
N ALA A 897 33.44 -7.13 -13.30
CA ALA A 897 33.55 -8.50 -12.83
C ALA A 897 33.42 -9.49 -14.01
N VAL A 898 34.11 -10.64 -13.92
CA VAL A 898 34.10 -11.65 -14.99
C VAL A 898 33.81 -13.03 -14.41
N VAL A 899 32.94 -13.80 -15.07
CA VAL A 899 32.68 -15.21 -14.75
C VAL A 899 32.89 -16.09 -15.98
N THR A 900 33.60 -17.21 -15.83
CA THR A 900 33.73 -18.19 -16.92
C THR A 900 33.19 -19.55 -16.48
N TRP A 901 32.25 -20.10 -17.24
CA TRP A 901 31.76 -21.47 -17.08
C TRP A 901 32.48 -22.38 -18.08
N SER A 902 33.29 -23.31 -17.60
CA SER A 902 34.17 -24.14 -18.43
C SER A 902 34.95 -23.34 -19.48
N GLY A 903 35.55 -22.21 -19.08
CA GLY A 903 36.21 -21.27 -20.00
C GLY A 903 37.40 -21.87 -20.73
N ALA A 904 37.37 -21.84 -22.07
CA ALA A 904 38.40 -22.44 -22.90
C ALA A 904 39.62 -21.50 -23.06
N LEU A 905 40.83 -22.00 -22.78
CA LEU A 905 42.06 -21.26 -23.07
C LEU A 905 42.57 -21.49 -24.50
N GLU A 906 42.11 -22.56 -25.15
CA GLU A 906 42.54 -22.99 -26.47
C GLU A 906 41.32 -23.46 -27.27
N LEU A 907 41.12 -22.92 -28.47
CA LEU A 907 40.06 -23.33 -29.40
C LEU A 907 40.64 -24.02 -30.65
N ASN A 908 41.73 -24.77 -30.48
CA ASN A 908 42.47 -25.44 -31.57
C ASN A 908 42.44 -26.98 -31.48
N GLY A 909 41.62 -27.54 -30.59
CA GLY A 909 41.49 -28.99 -30.44
C GLY A 909 40.90 -29.65 -31.69
N ALA A 910 41.48 -30.77 -32.12
CA ALA A 910 41.00 -31.51 -33.30
C ALA A 910 39.54 -32.00 -33.18
N SER A 911 39.00 -32.12 -31.96
CA SER A 911 37.59 -32.45 -31.71
C SER A 911 36.63 -31.41 -32.25
N LEU A 912 37.00 -30.12 -32.28
CA LEU A 912 36.19 -29.04 -32.88
C LEU A 912 36.09 -29.16 -34.41
N PHE A 913 37.02 -29.89 -35.04
CA PHE A 913 37.11 -30.02 -36.50
C PHE A 913 36.86 -31.45 -36.98
N ALA A 914 36.04 -32.22 -36.25
CA ALA A 914 35.71 -33.62 -36.56
C ALA A 914 36.95 -34.51 -36.79
N GLY A 915 38.03 -34.26 -36.05
CA GLY A 915 39.30 -34.99 -36.13
C GLY A 915 40.34 -34.38 -37.10
N THR A 916 40.01 -33.31 -37.82
CA THR A 916 40.98 -32.54 -38.63
C THR A 916 41.89 -31.72 -37.71
N SER A 917 43.18 -31.59 -38.06
CA SER A 917 44.09 -30.72 -37.30
C SER A 917 43.73 -29.25 -37.47
N PHE A 918 44.03 -28.41 -36.48
CA PHE A 918 43.81 -26.96 -36.59
C PHE A 918 44.57 -26.36 -37.78
N GLU A 919 45.81 -26.80 -38.03
CA GLU A 919 46.63 -26.33 -39.13
C GLU A 919 46.04 -26.68 -40.51
N ASP A 920 45.48 -27.88 -40.65
CA ASP A 920 44.83 -28.31 -41.90
C ASP A 920 43.50 -27.57 -42.11
N ALA A 921 42.70 -27.42 -41.05
CA ALA A 921 41.46 -26.65 -41.08
C ALA A 921 41.73 -25.17 -41.43
N TYR A 922 42.78 -24.58 -40.85
CA TYR A 922 43.21 -23.22 -41.17
C TYR A 922 43.73 -23.10 -42.61
N ALA A 923 44.53 -24.07 -43.08
CA ALA A 923 44.99 -24.10 -44.46
C ALA A 923 43.82 -24.20 -45.46
N GLN A 924 42.77 -24.95 -45.11
CA GLN A 924 41.53 -24.99 -45.88
C GLN A 924 40.82 -23.64 -45.86
N ALA A 925 40.65 -23.01 -44.70
CA ALA A 925 40.03 -21.69 -44.58
C ALA A 925 40.77 -20.62 -45.41
N LYS A 926 42.11 -20.61 -45.43
CA LYS A 926 42.92 -19.72 -46.28
C LYS A 926 42.69 -19.92 -47.78
N LYS A 927 42.38 -21.15 -48.18
CA LYS A 927 42.19 -21.50 -49.59
C LYS A 927 40.75 -21.27 -50.07
N GLU A 928 39.78 -21.57 -49.22
CA GLU A 928 38.36 -21.65 -49.56
C GLU A 928 37.56 -20.45 -49.00
N GLY A 929 38.19 -19.64 -48.15
CA GLY A 929 37.59 -18.49 -47.46
C GLY A 929 36.90 -18.86 -46.14
N PHE A 930 36.70 -20.15 -45.88
CA PHE A 930 36.07 -20.67 -44.67
C PHE A 930 36.39 -22.15 -44.44
N TYR A 931 36.09 -22.65 -43.24
CA TYR A 931 36.05 -24.07 -42.90
C TYR A 931 34.66 -24.42 -42.36
N THR A 932 34.05 -25.51 -42.84
CA THR A 932 32.73 -25.97 -42.37
C THR A 932 32.87 -26.87 -41.15
N MET A 933 32.44 -26.37 -40.00
CA MET A 933 32.26 -27.11 -38.77
C MET A 933 30.90 -27.82 -38.79
N THR A 934 30.88 -29.11 -38.49
CA THR A 934 29.67 -29.94 -38.55
C THR A 934 29.32 -30.44 -37.16
N PHE A 935 28.02 -30.50 -36.88
CA PHE A 935 27.47 -30.94 -35.61
C PHE A 935 26.36 -31.96 -35.85
N ASP A 936 26.15 -32.87 -34.91
CA ASP A 936 25.10 -33.89 -35.02
C ASP A 936 23.71 -33.35 -34.64
N TRP A 937 23.64 -32.18 -33.99
CA TRP A 937 22.43 -31.62 -33.39
C TRP A 937 21.96 -30.29 -34.01
N ARG A 938 22.69 -29.75 -34.99
CA ARG A 938 22.34 -28.51 -35.69
C ARG A 938 22.93 -28.46 -37.09
N GLU A 939 22.46 -27.50 -37.88
CA GLU A 939 23.05 -27.20 -39.18
C GLU A 939 24.52 -26.76 -39.07
N PRO A 940 25.36 -27.11 -40.07
CA PRO A 940 26.77 -26.76 -40.07
C PRO A 940 27.04 -25.26 -39.99
N LEU A 941 28.16 -24.91 -39.36
CA LEU A 941 28.65 -23.55 -39.22
C LEU A 941 29.92 -23.33 -40.05
N GLU A 942 30.07 -22.17 -40.67
CA GLU A 942 31.22 -21.85 -41.50
C GLU A 942 32.13 -20.83 -40.82
N LEU A 943 33.29 -21.25 -40.36
CA LEU A 943 34.30 -20.38 -39.73
C LEU A 943 35.14 -19.68 -40.80
N GLY A 944 35.22 -18.34 -40.76
CA GLY A 944 36.04 -17.56 -41.69
C GLY A 944 37.55 -17.67 -41.38
N GLU A 945 38.39 -17.29 -42.35
CA GLU A 945 39.87 -17.29 -42.19
C GLU A 945 40.34 -16.48 -40.98
N ARG A 946 39.69 -15.34 -40.70
CA ARG A 946 40.06 -14.43 -39.61
C ARG A 946 39.94 -15.08 -38.24
N TRP A 947 38.92 -15.91 -38.01
CA TRP A 947 38.76 -16.64 -36.75
C TRP A 947 39.99 -17.49 -36.46
N PHE A 948 40.46 -18.27 -37.44
CA PHE A 948 41.67 -19.09 -37.28
C PHE A 948 42.93 -18.26 -37.04
N GLN A 949 43.04 -17.12 -37.72
CA GLN A 949 44.15 -16.20 -37.49
C GLN A 949 44.18 -15.73 -36.04
N GLU A 950 43.06 -15.25 -35.53
CA GLU A 950 42.96 -14.71 -34.17
C GLU A 950 43.16 -15.80 -33.11
N VAL A 951 42.62 -17.00 -33.31
CA VAL A 951 42.88 -18.16 -32.44
C VAL A 951 44.37 -18.53 -32.42
N ALA A 952 45.06 -18.46 -33.55
CA ALA A 952 46.49 -18.80 -33.62
C ALA A 952 47.40 -17.72 -33.01
N GLU A 953 46.98 -16.46 -33.04
CA GLU A 953 47.79 -15.31 -32.62
C GLU A 953 47.52 -14.87 -31.17
N THR A 954 46.38 -15.26 -30.60
CA THR A 954 45.95 -14.81 -29.28
C THR A 954 46.35 -15.80 -28.19
N ASN A 955 47.04 -15.32 -27.16
CA ASN A 955 47.33 -16.09 -25.96
C ASN A 955 46.38 -15.66 -24.84
N ILE A 956 45.36 -16.48 -24.56
CA ILE A 956 44.31 -16.16 -23.59
C ILE A 956 44.88 -15.95 -22.19
N LEU A 957 45.86 -16.73 -21.74
CA LEU A 957 46.47 -16.53 -20.41
C LEU A 957 47.19 -15.19 -20.29
N LYS A 958 47.78 -14.69 -21.38
CA LYS A 958 48.38 -13.36 -21.40
C LYS A 958 47.30 -12.28 -21.32
N VAL A 959 46.20 -12.43 -22.06
CA VAL A 959 45.03 -11.55 -21.96
C VAL A 959 44.50 -11.54 -20.52
N THR A 960 44.30 -12.71 -19.91
CA THR A 960 43.84 -12.85 -18.52
C THR A 960 44.74 -12.14 -17.52
N ALA A 961 46.05 -12.13 -17.75
CA ALA A 961 47.00 -11.43 -16.88
C ALA A 961 46.91 -9.90 -16.93
N ASP A 962 46.28 -9.34 -17.95
CA ASP A 962 46.08 -7.90 -18.11
C ASP A 962 44.66 -7.44 -17.64
N ILE A 963 43.76 -8.38 -17.29
CA ILE A 963 42.42 -8.09 -16.77
C ILE A 963 42.51 -7.53 -15.34
N LYS A 964 41.88 -6.38 -15.13
CA LYS A 964 41.83 -5.70 -13.81
C LYS A 964 40.70 -6.18 -12.91
N ALA A 965 39.58 -6.60 -13.51
CA ALA A 965 38.42 -7.10 -12.79
C ALA A 965 38.72 -8.44 -12.10
N PRO A 966 38.10 -8.72 -10.95
CA PRO A 966 38.11 -10.06 -10.34
C PRO A 966 37.43 -11.07 -11.28
N ILE A 967 37.98 -12.29 -11.30
CA ILE A 967 37.51 -13.38 -12.18
C ILE A 967 37.07 -14.56 -11.32
N LEU A 968 35.85 -15.05 -11.49
CA LEU A 968 35.43 -16.37 -11.01
C LEU A 968 35.47 -17.37 -12.16
N ALA A 969 36.38 -18.34 -12.08
CA ALA A 969 36.44 -19.45 -13.03
C ALA A 969 35.77 -20.69 -12.43
N ILE A 970 34.72 -21.18 -13.09
CA ILE A 970 33.95 -22.35 -12.68
C ILE A 970 34.16 -23.47 -13.70
N ASN A 971 34.39 -24.70 -13.24
CA ASN A 971 34.52 -25.86 -14.13
C ASN A 971 33.97 -27.13 -13.46
N GLY A 972 33.38 -28.02 -14.26
CA GLY A 972 33.10 -29.39 -13.82
C GLY A 972 34.38 -30.21 -13.67
N LYS A 973 34.49 -31.01 -12.60
CA LYS A 973 35.65 -31.89 -12.38
C LYS A 973 35.74 -33.05 -13.38
N ASP A 974 34.61 -33.44 -13.96
CA ASP A 974 34.52 -34.52 -14.95
C ASP A 974 34.44 -33.97 -16.38
N ASP A 975 34.63 -32.66 -16.58
CA ASP A 975 34.69 -32.04 -17.89
C ASP A 975 35.90 -32.55 -18.68
N THR A 976 35.63 -33.33 -19.73
CA THR A 976 36.64 -33.84 -20.65
C THR A 976 36.83 -33.00 -21.91
N THR A 977 35.99 -31.99 -22.10
CA THR A 977 36.00 -31.11 -23.28
C THR A 977 36.87 -29.89 -23.02
N VAL A 978 36.58 -29.16 -21.94
CA VAL A 978 37.42 -28.09 -21.39
C VAL A 978 37.83 -28.51 -20.00
N THR A 979 38.97 -29.20 -19.91
CA THR A 979 39.42 -29.81 -18.66
C THR A 979 39.54 -28.78 -17.53
N PRO A 980 39.26 -29.16 -16.26
CA PRO A 980 39.25 -28.24 -15.11
C PRO A 980 40.57 -27.47 -14.88
N ASP A 981 41.71 -28.00 -15.34
CA ASP A 981 42.99 -27.30 -15.39
C ASP A 981 42.92 -25.92 -16.08
N ASN A 982 41.94 -25.67 -16.95
CA ASN A 982 41.74 -24.37 -17.58
C ASN A 982 41.32 -23.31 -16.55
N ALA A 983 40.29 -23.58 -15.75
CA ALA A 983 39.86 -22.69 -14.68
C ALA A 983 40.97 -22.40 -13.67
N GLU A 984 41.76 -23.43 -13.31
CA GLU A 984 42.94 -23.25 -12.45
C GLU A 984 43.97 -22.29 -13.05
N LYS A 985 44.24 -22.42 -14.35
CA LYS A 985 45.19 -21.55 -15.06
C LYS A 985 44.66 -20.14 -15.24
N ILE A 986 43.36 -19.96 -15.49
CA ILE A 986 42.69 -18.64 -15.59
C ILE A 986 42.90 -17.88 -14.27
N VAL A 987 42.53 -18.48 -13.13
CA VAL A 987 42.65 -17.83 -11.81
C VAL A 987 44.12 -17.58 -11.46
N LYS A 988 45.02 -18.48 -11.82
CA LYS A 988 46.46 -18.29 -11.60
C LYS A 988 47.04 -17.15 -12.45
N ALA A 989 46.50 -16.93 -13.65
CA ALA A 989 46.95 -15.86 -14.54
C ALA A 989 46.36 -14.50 -14.14
N ALA A 990 45.17 -14.47 -13.54
CA ALA A 990 44.47 -13.25 -13.17
C ALA A 990 45.34 -12.31 -12.31
N ALA A 991 45.36 -11.02 -12.66
CA ALA A 991 46.11 -10.02 -11.92
C ALA A 991 45.41 -9.59 -10.62
N ASN A 992 44.11 -9.84 -10.51
CA ASN A 992 43.29 -9.44 -9.38
C ASN A 992 43.28 -10.53 -8.29
N ALA A 993 43.66 -10.15 -7.07
CA ALA A 993 43.77 -11.05 -5.92
C ALA A 993 42.42 -11.62 -5.42
N ASP A 994 41.30 -10.99 -5.78
CA ASP A 994 39.95 -11.41 -5.40
C ASP A 994 39.36 -12.42 -6.40
N SER A 995 40.17 -12.92 -7.35
CA SER A 995 39.77 -13.96 -8.31
C SER A 995 39.64 -15.33 -7.66
N GLN A 996 38.62 -16.08 -8.05
CA GLN A 996 38.15 -17.29 -7.38
C GLN A 996 38.07 -18.48 -8.32
N LEU A 997 38.30 -19.67 -7.79
CA LEU A 997 38.14 -20.94 -8.49
C LEU A 997 37.01 -21.75 -7.86
N LEU A 998 36.10 -22.26 -8.68
CA LEU A 998 35.10 -23.23 -8.27
C LEU A 998 35.18 -24.48 -9.15
N LEU A 999 35.43 -25.64 -8.53
CA LEU A 999 35.39 -26.93 -9.22
C LEU A 999 34.19 -27.75 -8.71
N VAL A 1000 33.24 -28.02 -9.60
CA VAL A 1000 31.98 -28.71 -9.27
C VAL A 1000 32.18 -30.22 -9.40
N ASP A 1001 31.86 -30.96 -8.34
CA ASP A 1001 31.96 -32.43 -8.29
C ASP A 1001 30.91 -33.10 -9.19
N ASN A 1002 31.26 -34.24 -9.81
CA ASN A 1002 30.38 -35.04 -10.68
C ASN A 1002 29.72 -34.24 -11.81
N CYS A 1003 30.42 -33.25 -12.34
CA CYS A 1003 29.89 -32.29 -13.30
C CYS A 1003 30.66 -32.37 -14.62
N ASP A 1004 29.93 -32.59 -15.71
CA ASP A 1004 30.46 -32.60 -17.07
C ASP A 1004 30.57 -31.19 -17.68
N HIS A 1005 30.96 -31.12 -18.96
CA HIS A 1005 31.08 -29.86 -19.71
C HIS A 1005 29.78 -29.06 -19.83
N THR A 1006 28.66 -29.77 -19.77
CA THR A 1006 27.32 -29.22 -19.96
C THR A 1006 26.61 -28.96 -18.62
N TYR A 1007 27.33 -29.08 -17.50
CA TYR A 1007 26.77 -28.98 -16.15
C TYR A 1007 25.58 -29.92 -15.92
N ASN A 1008 25.66 -31.12 -16.53
CA ASN A 1008 24.71 -32.22 -16.42
C ASN A 1008 23.28 -31.93 -16.94
N VAL A 1009 23.04 -30.80 -17.62
CA VAL A 1009 21.69 -30.40 -18.08
C VAL A 1009 21.02 -31.46 -18.98
N PHE A 1010 21.78 -32.24 -19.73
CA PHE A 1010 21.25 -33.31 -20.58
C PHE A 1010 20.98 -34.64 -19.85
N SER A 1011 21.40 -34.75 -18.59
CA SER A 1011 21.11 -35.93 -17.76
C SER A 1011 19.75 -35.83 -17.05
N GLY A 1012 19.16 -34.63 -17.00
CA GLY A 1012 18.00 -34.31 -16.17
C GLY A 1012 18.33 -34.00 -14.70
N ASP A 1013 19.60 -34.09 -14.29
CA ASP A 1013 20.09 -33.63 -12.98
C ASP A 1013 20.68 -32.23 -13.09
N PHE A 1014 19.92 -31.23 -12.63
CA PHE A 1014 20.29 -29.82 -12.67
C PHE A 1014 21.08 -29.34 -11.44
N THR A 1015 21.43 -30.23 -10.51
CA THR A 1015 22.11 -29.86 -9.25
C THR A 1015 23.41 -29.08 -9.51
N ALA A 1016 24.21 -29.54 -10.48
CA ALA A 1016 25.46 -28.89 -10.86
C ALA A 1016 25.24 -27.51 -11.51
N LEU A 1017 24.19 -27.37 -12.32
CA LEU A 1017 23.80 -26.09 -12.91
C LEU A 1017 23.39 -25.10 -11.81
N TYR A 1018 22.50 -25.47 -10.90
CA TYR A 1018 22.04 -24.57 -9.83
C TYR A 1018 23.18 -24.12 -8.92
N GLN A 1019 24.06 -25.05 -8.52
CA GLN A 1019 25.25 -24.68 -7.75
C GLN A 1019 26.13 -23.66 -8.49
N THR A 1020 26.24 -23.80 -9.81
CA THR A 1020 27.01 -22.90 -10.67
C THR A 1020 26.35 -21.53 -10.79
N VAL A 1021 25.02 -21.49 -10.95
CA VAL A 1021 24.23 -20.25 -11.00
C VAL A 1021 24.31 -19.50 -9.67
N ASP A 1022 24.08 -20.17 -8.54
CA ASP A 1022 24.12 -19.54 -7.21
C ASP A 1022 25.52 -18.96 -6.93
N ALA A 1023 26.59 -19.68 -7.26
CA ALA A 1023 27.95 -19.17 -7.11
C ALA A 1023 28.23 -17.96 -8.01
N THR A 1024 27.68 -17.96 -9.23
CA THR A 1024 27.79 -16.86 -10.20
C THR A 1024 27.07 -15.62 -9.70
N ALA A 1025 25.82 -15.76 -9.26
CA ALA A 1025 25.02 -14.68 -8.70
C ALA A 1025 25.68 -14.07 -7.46
N ALA A 1026 26.09 -14.91 -6.50
CA ALA A 1026 26.77 -14.46 -5.28
C ALA A 1026 28.06 -13.70 -5.58
N PHE A 1027 28.84 -14.16 -6.56
CA PHE A 1027 30.05 -13.46 -6.99
C PHE A 1027 29.73 -12.10 -7.60
N PHE A 1028 28.77 -12.01 -8.53
CA PHE A 1028 28.39 -10.72 -9.11
C PHE A 1028 27.79 -9.76 -8.08
N GLN A 1029 26.95 -10.23 -7.16
CA GLN A 1029 26.47 -9.41 -6.05
C GLN A 1029 27.64 -8.87 -5.22
N ALA A 1030 28.61 -9.72 -4.89
CA ALA A 1030 29.79 -9.33 -4.12
C ALA A 1030 30.65 -8.27 -4.81
N GLN A 1031 30.79 -8.34 -6.15
CA GLN A 1031 31.68 -7.47 -6.91
C GLN A 1031 31.00 -6.22 -7.49
N LEU A 1032 29.69 -6.28 -7.77
CA LEU A 1032 28.96 -5.21 -8.48
C LEU A 1032 28.02 -4.42 -7.57
N ILE A 1033 27.67 -4.92 -6.38
CA ILE A 1033 26.78 -4.23 -5.44
C ILE A 1033 27.63 -3.69 -4.26
N PRO A 1034 27.63 -2.37 -4.00
CA PRO A 1034 28.40 -1.79 -2.89
C PRO A 1034 28.00 -2.36 -1.52
N ALA A 1035 28.97 -2.53 -0.62
CA ALA A 1035 28.76 -3.09 0.72
C ALA A 1035 27.70 -2.36 1.59
N ALA A 1036 27.40 -1.08 1.30
CA ALA A 1036 26.34 -0.33 1.97
C ALA A 1036 24.91 -0.73 1.53
N ALA A 1037 24.76 -1.29 0.32
CA ALA A 1037 23.50 -1.82 -0.20
C ALA A 1037 23.29 -3.30 0.20
N GLN A 1038 24.36 -4.08 0.37
CA GLN A 1038 24.29 -5.46 0.87
C GLN A 1038 23.87 -5.61 2.34
N ALA A 1039 23.91 -4.53 3.13
CA ALA A 1039 23.43 -4.53 4.52
C ALA A 1039 21.94 -4.16 4.64
N ALA A 1040 21.31 -3.73 3.53
CA ALA A 1040 19.93 -3.29 3.45
C ALA A 1040 19.02 -4.26 2.65
N ALA A 1041 19.62 -5.16 1.87
CA ALA A 1041 19.00 -6.36 1.31
C ALA A 1041 19.20 -7.54 2.27
#